data_AF-A0A163SM98-F1
#
_entry.id   AF-A0A163SM98-F1
#
_cell.length_a   1.000
_cell.length_b   1.000
_cell.length_c   1.000
_cell.angle_alpha   90.00
_cell.angle_beta   90.00
_cell.angle_gamma   90.00
#
_symmetry.space_group_name_H-M   'P 1'
#
loop_
_entity.id
_entity.type
_entity.pdbx_description
1 polymer ?
#
loop_
_entity_poly.entity_id
_entity_poly.type
_entity_poly.pdbx_seq_one_letter_code
_entity_poly.pdbx_strand_id
1 'polypeptide(L)'
;MLKRKKKKLTNISIIFAIVISLILPMQTASAADVLTVSEAINAQGQKDQTVEGFIVGTVKGTASGTNLSYQYEGPFTANTNLAIADSPNETDKNKIIPVQLPNTALRADLNLKDHPENLGKKIQIRGDLEAYFAVPGHKNADEFIFVDGTPPEPQAEEVKSSVEGQVVSKGTQITLSTATPDAAIYFTLDGTNPTTESTRYTAPITINEDVTIKAIAIKDGLKDSGIATFKYQVALSGLRIHDIQGAGHHSPVANKTVEGVEGIVTKVVDANNFYMQDLQPDADSKTSEGVLVYKKGHGQAVGNVISVNGLVKEWVLEGYSDKLTTDLAVTEINADTGNITLKAEGQELPEANVIGMFGLQQPTQVIDNDNFTEFDPTEDGIDFYESLEGMLVEINNPAVIAPQKYGELVVVPDRGEYSRLNSAGGLNITALDYNPERITVDIDDSSFVAKSGDYFVGSITGVVSYGFSNFRVLADRDELPTFVEGTTERETTNLHEKQKELTIASFNVENFSANVKGTSDEKVGRIADSIVHNLKSPDIVGLVEMQDGNGNTNNGYTDAKESADRLIAEIAAQGGPTYVYTDVAPENNEDGGEPGGNIRVGFIYNPDRVSLAEGTKGAANQAVAYKDGKLTLNPGRIDPTNPAFASSRKPLAAQFMFKGESVIVVANHFNSKGGDQPLFGKNQPPILKSEVQRLKIASIVNGFVKDVKKEDKDAKVVLLGDFNDFEFTKTLQTVKGNELTNMIEEVPFRERFTYSYQGNAQVLDHILVSNNMAKKTKVDIVHINSQFMEEHGRASDHDPVLIQVKLDKVK
;
A
#
# COMPACT_ATOMS: atom_id res chain seq x y z
N MET A 1 -5.50 -20.55 -33.75
CA MET A 1 -6.64 -21.26 -33.11
C MET A 1 -6.57 -21.00 -31.61
N LEU A 2 -7.11 -19.88 -31.12
CA LEU A 2 -8.43 -19.73 -30.49
C LEU A 2 -8.78 -20.73 -29.35
N LYS A 3 -9.04 -20.11 -28.18
CA LYS A 3 -9.89 -20.54 -27.04
C LYS A 3 -9.27 -21.47 -26.00
N ARG A 4 -8.90 -20.89 -24.85
CA ARG A 4 -9.63 -21.06 -23.57
C ARG A 4 -9.03 -20.16 -22.47
N LYS A 5 -9.53 -18.93 -22.34
CA LYS A 5 -9.55 -18.19 -21.07
C LYS A 5 -11.02 -18.10 -20.63
N LYS A 6 -11.36 -18.71 -19.50
CA LYS A 6 -12.62 -18.42 -18.79
C LYS A 6 -12.30 -18.11 -17.33
N LYS A 7 -12.66 -16.88 -16.99
CA LYS A 7 -12.81 -16.28 -15.66
C LYS A 7 -13.33 -17.28 -14.61
N LYS A 8 -12.73 -17.23 -13.42
CA LYS A 8 -13.44 -17.39 -12.16
C LYS A 8 -13.06 -16.20 -11.28
N LEU A 9 -13.95 -15.21 -11.26
CA LEU A 9 -14.07 -14.24 -10.17
C LEU A 9 -15.32 -14.59 -9.37
N THR A 10 -15.31 -14.14 -8.12
CA THR A 10 -16.37 -14.07 -7.09
C THR A 10 -16.74 -15.35 -6.34
N ASN A 11 -16.39 -15.39 -5.04
CA ASN A 11 -17.35 -15.27 -3.94
C ASN A 11 -16.61 -15.20 -2.58
N ILE A 12 -16.51 -14.01 -1.98
CA ILE A 12 -16.34 -13.84 -0.52
C ILE A 12 -17.56 -13.08 -0.01
N SER A 13 -18.34 -13.77 0.81
CA SER A 13 -19.55 -13.26 1.47
C SER A 13 -19.18 -12.59 2.80
N ILE A 14 -19.25 -11.25 2.80
CA ILE A 14 -19.90 -10.37 3.77
C ILE A 14 -20.14 -10.94 5.19
N ILE A 15 -19.37 -10.45 6.17
CA ILE A 15 -19.85 -10.16 7.53
C ILE A 15 -19.14 -8.88 8.03
N PHE A 16 -19.85 -7.75 8.04
CA PHE A 16 -19.68 -6.71 9.07
C PHE A 16 -20.96 -5.87 9.18
N ALA A 17 -21.56 -5.88 10.35
CA ALA A 17 -22.72 -5.07 10.70
C ALA A 17 -22.26 -3.82 11.47
N ILE A 18 -22.44 -2.66 10.83
CA ILE A 18 -23.05 -1.43 11.34
C ILE A 18 -22.64 -0.97 12.75
N VAL A 19 -21.77 0.05 12.82
CA VAL A 19 -22.10 1.40 13.37
C VAL A 19 -21.12 2.43 12.79
N ILE A 20 -21.53 3.15 11.73
CA ILE A 20 -21.11 4.53 11.48
C ILE A 20 -22.37 5.28 11.05
N SER A 21 -22.88 6.10 11.96
CA SER A 21 -23.94 7.06 11.69
C SER A 21 -23.36 8.33 11.08
N LEU A 22 -24.09 8.87 10.10
CA LEU A 22 -24.05 10.25 9.59
C LEU A 22 -22.85 10.58 8.68
N ILE A 23 -23.04 10.38 7.37
CA ILE A 23 -23.17 11.44 6.35
C ILE A 23 -23.72 10.72 5.10
N LEU A 24 -25.01 10.89 4.83
CA LEU A 24 -25.55 10.58 3.51
C LEU A 24 -25.13 11.73 2.59
N PRO A 25 -24.58 11.48 1.39
CA PRO A 25 -24.64 12.48 0.34
C PRO A 25 -26.13 12.70 0.07
N MET A 26 -26.60 13.94 0.21
CA MET A 26 -27.86 14.33 -0.42
C MET A 26 -27.75 13.92 -1.89
N GLN A 27 -28.48 12.89 -2.30
CA GLN A 27 -28.95 12.82 -3.67
C GLN A 27 -29.70 14.13 -3.86
N THR A 28 -29.09 15.05 -4.60
CA THR A 28 -29.81 16.19 -5.15
C THR A 28 -30.92 15.57 -5.99
N ALA A 29 -32.14 15.61 -5.48
CA ALA A 29 -33.32 15.41 -6.31
C ALA A 29 -33.12 16.30 -7.52
N SER A 30 -33.11 15.69 -8.72
CA SER A 30 -33.26 16.45 -9.95
C SER A 30 -34.43 17.39 -9.74
N ALA A 31 -34.23 18.69 -9.94
CA ALA A 31 -35.36 19.61 -10.01
C ALA A 31 -36.34 18.99 -11.03
N ALA A 32 -37.56 18.68 -10.59
CA ALA A 32 -38.59 18.25 -11.52
C ALA A 32 -38.85 19.43 -12.45
N ASP A 33 -38.76 19.22 -13.76
CA ASP A 33 -39.00 20.27 -14.75
C ASP A 33 -40.40 20.86 -14.54
N VAL A 34 -40.48 22.16 -14.29
CA VAL A 34 -41.75 22.88 -14.16
C VAL A 34 -42.21 23.28 -15.55
N LEU A 35 -43.37 22.76 -15.99
CA LEU A 35 -43.93 23.04 -17.31
C LEU A 35 -44.73 24.34 -17.30
N THR A 36 -44.63 25.14 -18.36
CA THR A 36 -45.62 26.19 -18.67
C THR A 36 -46.97 25.57 -19.06
N VAL A 37 -48.05 26.35 -19.08
CA VAL A 37 -49.37 25.87 -19.51
C VAL A 37 -49.35 25.43 -20.97
N SER A 38 -48.67 26.18 -21.85
CA SER A 38 -48.52 25.80 -23.26
C SER A 38 -47.73 24.50 -23.46
N GLU A 39 -46.69 24.25 -22.67
CA GLU A 39 -45.97 22.97 -22.69
C GLU A 39 -46.85 21.83 -22.16
N ALA A 40 -47.58 22.07 -21.06
CA ALA A 40 -48.50 21.10 -20.47
C ALA A 40 -49.64 20.67 -21.41
N ILE A 41 -50.14 21.59 -22.26
CA ILE A 41 -51.12 21.29 -23.32
C ILE A 41 -50.55 20.31 -24.34
N ASN A 42 -49.26 20.41 -24.66
CA ASN A 42 -48.58 19.53 -25.62
C ASN A 42 -48.05 18.23 -24.98
N ALA A 43 -47.92 18.19 -23.65
CA ALA A 43 -47.35 17.07 -22.89
C ALA A 43 -48.41 16.13 -22.26
N GLN A 44 -49.63 16.12 -22.78
CA GLN A 44 -50.71 15.27 -22.25
C GLN A 44 -50.36 13.77 -22.25
N GLY A 45 -50.80 13.06 -21.21
CA GLY A 45 -50.52 11.65 -20.94
C GLY A 45 -49.44 11.40 -19.88
N GLN A 46 -48.81 12.47 -19.34
CA GLN A 46 -47.77 12.37 -18.32
C GLN A 46 -48.35 12.51 -16.90
N LYS A 47 -47.73 11.82 -15.93
CA LYS A 47 -48.13 11.83 -14.52
C LYS A 47 -47.18 12.66 -13.66
N ASP A 48 -47.65 13.11 -12.50
CA ASP A 48 -46.85 13.82 -11.49
C ASP A 48 -46.09 15.04 -12.04
N GLN A 49 -46.70 15.78 -12.96
CA GLN A 49 -46.13 16.98 -13.58
C GLN A 49 -46.51 18.25 -12.83
N THR A 50 -45.54 19.11 -12.59
CA THR A 50 -45.76 20.44 -12.03
C THR A 50 -45.97 21.43 -13.16
N VAL A 51 -47.13 22.10 -13.17
CA VAL A 51 -47.45 23.13 -14.16
C VAL A 51 -47.48 24.50 -13.48
N GLU A 52 -46.78 25.46 -14.05
CA GLU A 52 -46.83 26.86 -13.66
C GLU A 52 -47.79 27.65 -14.54
N GLY A 53 -48.72 28.39 -13.93
CA GLY A 53 -49.66 29.24 -14.66
C GLY A 53 -50.36 30.25 -13.76
N PHE A 54 -50.92 31.29 -14.37
CA PHE A 54 -51.80 32.25 -13.71
C PHE A 54 -53.22 31.71 -13.62
N ILE A 55 -53.87 31.92 -12.48
CA ILE A 55 -55.29 31.59 -12.31
C ILE A 55 -56.13 32.62 -13.08
N VAL A 56 -56.73 32.21 -14.20
CA VAL A 56 -57.51 33.11 -15.08
C VAL A 56 -59.01 33.02 -14.87
N GLY A 57 -59.50 32.02 -14.14
CA GLY A 57 -60.93 31.89 -13.83
C GLY A 57 -61.35 30.49 -13.38
N THR A 58 -62.63 30.20 -13.46
CA THR A 58 -63.19 28.86 -13.23
C THR A 58 -63.78 28.27 -14.50
N VAL A 59 -63.91 26.95 -14.54
CA VAL A 59 -64.45 26.21 -15.69
C VAL A 59 -65.49 25.18 -15.25
N LYS A 60 -66.60 25.12 -15.98
CA LYS A 60 -67.65 24.11 -15.83
C LYS A 60 -67.87 23.39 -17.16
N GLY A 61 -68.01 22.07 -17.11
CA GLY A 61 -68.27 21.27 -18.31
C GLY A 61 -68.84 19.91 -18.00
N THR A 62 -69.26 19.20 -19.04
CA THR A 62 -69.62 17.78 -18.96
C THR A 62 -68.45 16.94 -19.46
N ALA A 63 -68.42 15.64 -19.12
CA ALA A 63 -67.35 14.72 -19.56
C ALA A 63 -67.17 14.69 -21.10
N SER A 64 -68.19 15.09 -21.88
CA SER A 64 -68.15 15.14 -23.34
C SER A 64 -67.48 16.38 -23.95
N GLY A 65 -67.13 17.40 -23.15
CA GLY A 65 -66.47 18.64 -23.60
C GLY A 65 -67.29 19.59 -24.46
N THR A 66 -68.48 19.18 -24.91
CA THR A 66 -69.33 19.93 -25.84
C THR A 66 -69.94 21.23 -25.28
N ASN A 67 -69.83 21.48 -23.97
CA ASN A 67 -70.37 22.67 -23.28
C ASN A 67 -69.43 23.15 -22.17
N LEU A 68 -68.20 23.54 -22.52
CA LEU A 68 -67.27 24.20 -21.60
C LEU A 68 -67.64 25.68 -21.42
N SER A 69 -68.05 26.03 -20.20
CA SER A 69 -68.33 27.39 -19.76
C SER A 69 -67.20 27.87 -18.85
N TYR A 70 -66.48 28.91 -19.29
CA TYR A 70 -65.46 29.58 -18.49
C TYR A 70 -66.07 30.83 -17.85
N GLN A 71 -65.71 31.07 -16.60
CA GLN A 71 -66.09 32.26 -15.86
C GLN A 71 -64.80 32.95 -15.43
N TYR A 72 -64.50 34.10 -16.04
CA TYR A 72 -63.28 34.89 -15.81
C TYR A 72 -63.46 35.97 -14.74
N GLU A 73 -64.71 36.29 -14.39
CA GLU A 73 -65.05 37.32 -13.40
C GLU A 73 -66.07 36.79 -12.36
N GLY A 74 -65.98 37.31 -11.14
CA GLY A 74 -66.86 36.92 -10.03
C GLY A 74 -68.30 37.46 -10.15
N PRO A 75 -69.25 36.94 -9.34
CA PRO A 75 -69.08 35.94 -8.29
C PRO A 75 -68.97 34.51 -8.85
N PHE A 76 -67.90 33.80 -8.49
CA PHE A 76 -67.63 32.45 -9.01
C PHE A 76 -68.55 31.42 -8.37
N THR A 77 -68.98 30.44 -9.18
CA THR A 77 -69.97 29.43 -8.74
C THR A 77 -69.43 28.00 -8.76
N ALA A 78 -68.19 27.79 -9.21
CA ALA A 78 -67.49 26.50 -9.17
C ALA A 78 -66.41 26.53 -8.10
N ASN A 79 -66.42 25.53 -7.21
CA ASN A 79 -65.30 25.29 -6.30
C ASN A 79 -64.49 24.04 -6.66
N THR A 80 -64.85 23.34 -7.74
CA THR A 80 -64.20 22.05 -8.09
C THR A 80 -63.15 22.18 -9.18
N ASN A 81 -63.12 23.28 -9.95
CA ASN A 81 -62.20 23.44 -11.08
C ASN A 81 -61.71 24.88 -11.24
N LEU A 82 -60.45 25.01 -11.64
CA LEU A 82 -59.83 26.26 -12.06
C LEU A 82 -59.49 26.22 -13.55
N ALA A 83 -59.25 27.40 -14.10
CA ALA A 83 -58.64 27.61 -15.39
C ALA A 83 -57.31 28.33 -15.16
N ILE A 84 -56.20 27.75 -15.64
CA ILE A 84 -54.88 28.40 -15.61
C ILE A 84 -54.34 28.63 -17.02
N ALA A 85 -53.54 29.67 -17.19
CA ALA A 85 -52.89 30.04 -18.45
C ALA A 85 -51.50 30.67 -18.23
N ASP A 86 -50.70 30.76 -19.28
CA ASP A 86 -49.37 31.39 -19.22
C ASP A 86 -49.43 32.91 -18.99
N SER A 87 -50.58 33.54 -19.25
CA SER A 87 -50.80 34.97 -19.01
C SER A 87 -52.05 35.22 -18.14
N PRO A 88 -52.03 36.24 -17.26
CA PRO A 88 -53.08 36.44 -16.23
C PRO A 88 -54.44 36.89 -16.78
N ASN A 89 -54.52 37.34 -18.04
CA ASN A 89 -55.75 37.82 -18.67
C ASN A 89 -56.16 36.97 -19.89
N GLU A 90 -55.66 35.73 -20.00
CA GLU A 90 -55.94 34.84 -21.14
C GLU A 90 -57.43 34.45 -21.20
N THR A 91 -58.01 34.52 -22.41
CA THR A 91 -59.41 34.12 -22.68
C THR A 91 -59.54 33.17 -23.86
N ASP A 92 -58.45 32.91 -24.61
CA ASP A 92 -58.41 31.88 -25.64
C ASP A 92 -58.42 30.50 -25.00
N LYS A 93 -59.51 29.76 -25.24
CA LYS A 93 -59.74 28.44 -24.67
C LYS A 93 -58.66 27.42 -25.06
N ASN A 94 -57.97 27.63 -26.18
CA ASN A 94 -56.89 26.73 -26.61
C ASN A 94 -55.58 26.94 -25.84
N LYS A 95 -55.49 28.00 -25.05
CA LYS A 95 -54.31 28.36 -24.24
C LYS A 95 -54.56 28.24 -22.74
N ILE A 96 -55.72 27.69 -22.37
CA ILE A 96 -56.17 27.54 -20.99
C ILE A 96 -56.31 26.05 -20.71
N ILE A 97 -55.74 25.60 -19.59
CA ILE A 97 -55.93 24.24 -19.11
C ILE A 97 -56.90 24.22 -17.91
N PRO A 98 -57.97 23.41 -17.95
CA PRO A 98 -58.81 23.16 -16.79
C PRO A 98 -58.05 22.31 -15.77
N VAL A 99 -57.98 22.80 -14.53
CA VAL A 99 -57.37 22.10 -13.40
C VAL A 99 -58.48 21.56 -12.49
N GLN A 100 -58.48 20.25 -12.25
CA GLN A 100 -59.37 19.63 -11.29
C GLN A 100 -58.83 19.86 -9.87
N LEU A 101 -59.66 20.41 -8.98
CA LEU A 101 -59.34 20.49 -7.55
C LEU A 101 -60.01 19.32 -6.85
N PRO A 102 -59.30 18.28 -6.35
CA PRO A 102 -59.89 17.17 -5.61
C PRO A 102 -60.51 17.62 -4.28
N ASN A 103 -61.31 16.79 -3.60
CA ASN A 103 -61.92 17.18 -2.31
C ASN A 103 -60.91 17.10 -1.14
N THR A 104 -59.89 17.95 -1.19
CA THR A 104 -58.73 18.00 -0.28
C THR A 104 -58.48 19.44 0.19
N ALA A 105 -57.46 19.65 1.05
CA ALA A 105 -57.04 20.98 1.49
C ALA A 105 -56.73 21.92 0.31
N LEU A 106 -56.15 21.40 -0.77
CA LEU A 106 -55.88 22.15 -2.01
C LEU A 106 -57.14 22.82 -2.59
N ARG A 107 -58.31 22.16 -2.55
CA ARG A 107 -59.56 22.79 -2.99
C ARG A 107 -60.03 23.84 -2.00
N ALA A 108 -59.94 23.56 -0.70
CA ALA A 108 -60.32 24.53 0.32
C ALA A 108 -59.53 25.83 0.14
N ASP A 109 -58.24 25.75 -0.14
CA ASP A 109 -57.32 26.90 -0.16
C ASP A 109 -57.28 27.65 -1.51
N LEU A 110 -57.52 26.96 -2.63
CA LEU A 110 -57.26 27.51 -3.97
C LEU A 110 -58.52 27.94 -4.75
N ASN A 111 -59.70 27.45 -4.38
CA ASN A 111 -60.89 27.62 -5.22
C ASN A 111 -61.40 29.07 -5.29
N LEU A 112 -61.75 29.57 -6.48
CA LEU A 112 -62.17 30.96 -6.66
C LEU A 112 -63.59 31.29 -6.13
N LYS A 113 -64.43 30.29 -5.82
CA LYS A 113 -65.75 30.55 -5.23
C LYS A 113 -65.61 31.07 -3.81
N ASP A 114 -64.76 30.43 -3.02
CA ASP A 114 -64.52 30.78 -1.62
C ASP A 114 -63.34 31.77 -1.49
N HIS A 115 -62.40 31.76 -2.45
CA HIS A 115 -61.22 32.62 -2.53
C HIS A 115 -61.13 33.43 -3.83
N PRO A 116 -62.05 34.37 -4.09
CA PRO A 116 -62.02 35.21 -5.30
C PRO A 116 -60.73 36.03 -5.44
N GLU A 117 -60.03 36.31 -4.33
CA GLU A 117 -58.74 37.00 -4.28
C GLU A 117 -57.59 36.23 -4.93
N ASN A 118 -57.78 34.94 -5.24
CA ASN A 118 -56.76 34.14 -5.93
C ASN A 118 -56.75 34.36 -7.45
N LEU A 119 -57.75 35.05 -8.01
CA LEU A 119 -57.77 35.40 -9.43
C LEU A 119 -56.54 36.25 -9.79
N GLY A 120 -55.84 35.89 -10.86
CA GLY A 120 -54.64 36.57 -11.34
C GLY A 120 -53.34 36.21 -10.61
N LYS A 121 -53.38 35.39 -9.55
CA LYS A 121 -52.15 34.90 -8.91
C LYS A 121 -51.50 33.81 -9.75
N LYS A 122 -50.16 33.75 -9.72
CA LYS A 122 -49.38 32.68 -10.34
C LYS A 122 -49.20 31.52 -9.37
N ILE A 123 -49.36 30.30 -9.87
CA ILE A 123 -49.20 29.09 -9.09
C ILE A 123 -48.35 28.08 -9.84
N GLN A 124 -47.61 27.26 -9.08
CA GLN A 124 -47.15 25.95 -9.54
C GLN A 124 -48.05 24.90 -8.92
N ILE A 125 -48.62 24.01 -9.73
CA ILE A 125 -49.54 22.97 -9.29
C ILE A 125 -49.14 21.60 -9.85
N ARG A 126 -48.98 20.61 -8.96
CA ARG A 126 -48.55 19.24 -9.29
C ARG A 126 -49.75 18.32 -9.46
N GLY A 127 -49.71 17.48 -10.50
CA GLY A 127 -50.78 16.52 -10.82
C GLY A 127 -50.57 15.83 -12.17
N ASP A 128 -51.60 15.17 -12.68
CA ASP A 128 -51.57 14.38 -13.91
C ASP A 128 -52.04 15.19 -15.12
N LEU A 129 -51.25 15.21 -16.20
CA LEU A 129 -51.65 15.78 -17.48
C LEU A 129 -52.51 14.78 -18.25
N GLU A 130 -53.82 14.93 -18.19
CA GLU A 130 -54.76 14.08 -18.91
C GLU A 130 -56.05 14.84 -19.26
N ALA A 131 -56.79 14.33 -20.25
CA ALA A 131 -57.97 15.01 -20.75
C ALA A 131 -59.00 15.26 -19.64
N TYR A 132 -59.41 16.52 -19.48
CA TYR A 132 -60.45 16.95 -18.55
C TYR A 132 -61.51 17.76 -19.29
N PHE A 133 -62.77 17.30 -19.25
CA PHE A 133 -63.84 17.78 -20.13
C PHE A 133 -63.50 17.65 -21.63
N ALA A 134 -62.84 16.55 -22.02
CA ALA A 134 -62.42 16.26 -23.40
C ALA A 134 -61.49 17.32 -24.05
N VAL A 135 -60.87 18.18 -23.25
CA VAL A 135 -59.75 19.05 -23.65
C VAL A 135 -58.51 18.66 -22.83
N PRO A 136 -57.28 19.05 -23.25
CA PRO A 136 -56.09 18.91 -22.42
C PRO A 136 -56.37 19.41 -21.00
N GLY A 137 -56.00 18.65 -19.97
CA GLY A 137 -56.38 18.93 -18.59
C GLY A 137 -55.28 18.61 -17.59
N HIS A 138 -55.48 19.07 -16.36
CA HIS A 138 -54.60 18.78 -15.22
C HIS A 138 -55.46 18.23 -14.09
N LYS A 139 -55.31 16.94 -13.81
CA LYS A 139 -56.17 16.17 -12.90
C LYS A 139 -55.40 15.65 -11.71
N ASN A 140 -56.14 15.20 -10.70
CA ASN A 140 -55.56 14.64 -9.48
C ASN A 140 -54.56 15.59 -8.79
N ALA A 141 -54.77 16.91 -8.88
CA ALA A 141 -53.86 17.88 -8.29
C ALA A 141 -53.75 17.70 -6.77
N ASP A 142 -52.52 17.56 -6.26
CA ASP A 142 -52.26 17.19 -4.87
C ASP A 142 -51.38 18.19 -4.10
N GLU A 143 -50.65 19.06 -4.81
CA GLU A 143 -49.77 20.06 -4.22
C GLU A 143 -49.79 21.36 -5.05
N PHE A 144 -49.74 22.51 -4.37
CA PHE A 144 -49.57 23.80 -5.02
C PHE A 144 -48.73 24.75 -4.17
N ILE A 145 -48.06 25.68 -4.84
CA ILE A 145 -47.45 26.85 -4.22
C ILE A 145 -47.87 28.11 -4.98
N PHE A 146 -48.10 29.21 -4.25
CA PHE A 146 -48.13 30.53 -4.87
C PHE A 146 -46.70 30.92 -5.25
N VAL A 147 -46.51 31.31 -6.50
CA VAL A 147 -45.22 31.82 -6.95
C VAL A 147 -45.27 33.33 -6.79
N ASP A 148 -44.53 33.85 -5.80
CA ASP A 148 -44.30 35.29 -5.68
C ASP A 148 -43.45 35.74 -6.87
N GLY A 149 -44.11 36.23 -7.92
CA GLY A 149 -43.43 36.60 -9.14
C GLY A 149 -44.29 37.53 -9.99
N THR A 150 -43.92 38.81 -10.00
CA THR A 150 -43.93 39.59 -11.23
C THR A 150 -43.36 38.74 -12.39
N PRO A 151 -43.84 38.89 -13.63
CA PRO A 151 -43.19 38.26 -14.79
C PRO A 151 -41.69 38.55 -14.71
N PRO A 152 -40.79 37.58 -14.99
CA PRO A 152 -39.37 37.90 -15.05
C PRO A 152 -39.22 39.07 -16.02
N GLU A 153 -38.66 40.18 -15.54
CA GLU A 153 -38.21 41.21 -16.43
C GLU A 153 -37.31 40.54 -17.47
N PRO A 154 -37.49 40.82 -18.76
CA PRO A 154 -36.67 40.20 -19.79
C PRO A 154 -35.20 40.44 -19.42
N GLN A 155 -34.42 39.37 -19.30
CA GLN A 155 -33.05 39.39 -18.81
C GLN A 155 -32.08 39.15 -19.97
N ALA A 156 -30.89 39.74 -19.91
CA ALA A 156 -29.82 39.40 -20.82
C ALA A 156 -29.35 37.95 -20.56
N GLU A 157 -29.11 37.22 -21.64
CA GLU A 157 -28.58 35.86 -21.66
C GLU A 157 -27.14 35.84 -21.14
N GLU A 158 -26.78 34.77 -20.45
CA GLU A 158 -25.46 34.64 -19.84
C GLU A 158 -24.32 34.72 -20.87
N VAL A 159 -23.20 35.29 -20.42
CA VAL A 159 -21.97 35.34 -21.21
C VAL A 159 -21.42 33.93 -21.36
N LYS A 160 -21.04 33.57 -22.59
CA LYS A 160 -20.33 32.34 -22.95
C LYS A 160 -18.92 32.67 -23.40
N SER A 161 -18.00 31.73 -23.19
CA SER A 161 -16.62 31.81 -23.67
C SER A 161 -16.39 30.85 -24.84
N SER A 162 -15.46 31.16 -25.75
CA SER A 162 -15.01 30.23 -26.79
C SER A 162 -14.33 28.99 -26.24
N VAL A 163 -13.81 29.07 -25.01
CA VAL A 163 -13.19 27.94 -24.29
C VAL A 163 -13.75 27.95 -22.88
N GLU A 164 -14.43 26.90 -22.45
CA GLU A 164 -14.98 26.82 -21.10
C GLU A 164 -13.99 26.15 -20.13
N GLY A 165 -13.61 26.84 -19.04
CA GLY A 165 -13.01 26.26 -17.83
C GLY A 165 -11.88 25.24 -18.03
N GLN A 166 -10.82 25.60 -18.76
CA GLN A 166 -9.79 24.67 -19.25
C GLN A 166 -8.34 25.12 -18.99
N VAL A 167 -7.43 24.16 -19.10
CA VAL A 167 -6.01 24.42 -19.32
C VAL A 167 -5.81 24.87 -20.77
N VAL A 168 -5.06 25.95 -20.99
CA VAL A 168 -4.80 26.54 -22.31
C VAL A 168 -3.31 26.79 -22.53
N SER A 169 -2.86 26.80 -23.78
CA SER A 169 -1.49 27.21 -24.11
C SER A 169 -1.33 28.73 -23.92
N LYS A 170 -0.11 29.15 -23.56
CA LYS A 170 0.22 30.58 -23.45
C LYS A 170 -0.06 31.32 -24.76
N GLY A 171 -0.75 32.44 -24.68
CA GLY A 171 -1.14 33.27 -25.82
C GLY A 171 -2.51 32.90 -26.43
N THR A 172 -3.24 31.95 -25.84
CA THR A 172 -4.60 31.59 -26.29
C THR A 172 -5.51 32.81 -26.25
N GLN A 173 -6.25 33.05 -27.34
CA GLN A 173 -7.22 34.14 -27.45
C GLN A 173 -8.63 33.64 -27.10
N ILE A 174 -9.21 34.23 -26.06
CA ILE A 174 -10.56 33.91 -25.57
C ILE A 174 -11.55 34.94 -26.07
N THR A 175 -12.61 34.48 -26.73
CA THR A 175 -13.72 35.34 -27.12
C THR A 175 -14.92 35.14 -26.22
N LEU A 176 -15.50 36.25 -25.74
CA LEU A 176 -16.75 36.26 -24.99
C LEU A 176 -17.93 36.59 -25.92
N SER A 177 -19.08 35.97 -25.68
CA SER A 177 -20.30 36.17 -26.46
C SER A 177 -21.55 36.07 -25.59
N THR A 178 -22.67 36.64 -26.02
CA THR A 178 -24.00 36.47 -25.40
C THR A 178 -25.02 36.30 -26.52
N ALA A 179 -26.08 35.54 -26.27
CA ALA A 179 -27.16 35.34 -27.22
C ALA A 179 -28.11 36.55 -27.30
N THR A 180 -28.05 37.49 -26.33
CA THR A 180 -28.84 38.73 -26.36
C THR A 180 -28.29 39.70 -27.40
N PRO A 181 -29.03 40.01 -28.48
CA PRO A 181 -28.56 40.93 -29.51
C PRO A 181 -28.25 42.32 -28.93
N ASP A 182 -27.14 42.91 -29.38
CA ASP A 182 -26.70 44.25 -29.02
C ASP A 182 -26.46 44.50 -27.51
N ALA A 183 -26.33 43.45 -26.69
CA ALA A 183 -25.91 43.55 -25.29
C ALA A 183 -24.40 43.85 -25.18
N ALA A 184 -24.01 44.69 -24.23
CA ALA A 184 -22.61 44.97 -23.93
C ALA A 184 -22.10 43.98 -22.87
N ILE A 185 -20.95 43.36 -23.12
CA ILE A 185 -20.29 42.46 -22.16
C ILE A 185 -19.24 43.25 -21.39
N TYR A 186 -19.23 43.13 -20.06
CA TYR A 186 -18.23 43.68 -19.15
C TYR A 186 -17.55 42.55 -18.40
N PHE A 187 -16.24 42.65 -18.17
CA PHE A 187 -15.46 41.60 -17.53
C PHE A 187 -14.35 42.10 -16.62
N THR A 188 -13.89 41.21 -15.76
CA THR A 188 -12.72 41.33 -14.87
C THR A 188 -11.82 40.11 -15.05
N LEU A 189 -10.52 40.26 -14.74
CA LEU A 189 -9.51 39.19 -14.84
C LEU A 189 -8.98 38.73 -13.48
N ASP A 190 -9.27 39.49 -12.42
CA ASP A 190 -8.82 39.24 -11.05
C ASP A 190 -9.84 38.43 -10.22
N GLY A 191 -10.91 37.95 -10.86
CA GLY A 191 -11.99 37.21 -10.20
C GLY A 191 -12.97 38.06 -9.38
N THR A 192 -12.89 39.39 -9.41
CA THR A 192 -13.90 40.27 -8.82
C THR A 192 -15.18 40.31 -9.67
N ASN A 193 -16.33 40.64 -9.09
CA ASN A 193 -17.59 40.66 -9.84
C ASN A 193 -17.62 41.86 -10.80
N PRO A 194 -17.88 41.66 -12.11
CA PRO A 194 -17.91 42.75 -13.08
C PRO A 194 -19.16 43.63 -12.89
N THR A 195 -19.00 44.91 -13.22
CA THR A 195 -20.04 45.94 -13.26
C THR A 195 -19.91 46.76 -14.54
N THR A 196 -20.79 47.74 -14.78
CA THR A 196 -20.69 48.68 -15.92
C THR A 196 -19.41 49.53 -15.91
N GLU A 197 -18.72 49.64 -14.77
CA GLU A 197 -17.42 50.32 -14.63
C GLU A 197 -16.23 49.39 -14.95
N SER A 198 -16.49 48.10 -15.13
CA SER A 198 -15.46 47.12 -15.49
C SER A 198 -15.05 47.25 -16.96
N THR A 199 -14.07 46.45 -17.39
CA THR A 199 -13.57 46.53 -18.77
C THR A 199 -14.63 46.02 -19.73
N ARG A 200 -15.04 46.85 -20.71
CA ARG A 200 -15.95 46.43 -21.78
C ARG A 200 -15.22 45.53 -22.76
N TYR A 201 -15.79 44.35 -23.02
CA TYR A 201 -15.27 43.41 -24.00
C TYR A 201 -15.45 43.94 -25.43
N THR A 202 -14.34 44.12 -26.14
CA THR A 202 -14.30 44.67 -27.52
C THR A 202 -13.38 43.90 -28.47
N ALA A 203 -12.49 43.06 -27.92
CA ALA A 203 -11.55 42.21 -28.66
C ALA A 203 -11.23 40.96 -27.82
N PRO A 204 -10.72 39.87 -28.43
CA PRO A 204 -10.34 38.66 -27.70
C PRO A 204 -9.34 38.93 -26.57
N ILE A 205 -9.49 38.20 -25.46
CA ILE A 205 -8.62 38.28 -24.28
C ILE A 205 -7.48 37.28 -24.45
N THR A 206 -6.23 37.75 -24.40
CA THR A 206 -5.06 36.85 -24.49
C THR A 206 -4.68 36.32 -23.12
N ILE A 207 -4.61 34.99 -22.97
CA ILE A 207 -4.27 34.31 -21.71
C ILE A 207 -2.77 34.00 -21.69
N ASN A 208 -2.02 34.66 -20.81
CA ASN A 208 -0.57 34.47 -20.66
C ASN A 208 -0.15 33.84 -19.33
N GLU A 209 -1.06 33.84 -18.36
CA GLU A 209 -0.90 33.28 -17.01
C GLU A 209 -2.27 32.81 -16.49
N ASP A 210 -2.28 32.08 -15.38
CA ASP A 210 -3.50 31.61 -14.73
C ASP A 210 -4.42 32.80 -14.41
N VAL A 211 -5.68 32.73 -14.86
CA VAL A 211 -6.60 33.88 -14.78
C VAL A 211 -8.04 33.42 -14.54
N THR A 212 -8.80 34.21 -13.76
CA THR A 212 -10.24 34.01 -13.58
C THR A 212 -10.99 35.16 -14.24
N ILE A 213 -11.62 34.87 -15.38
CA ILE A 213 -12.48 35.82 -16.08
C ILE A 213 -13.88 35.73 -15.50
N LYS A 214 -14.39 36.84 -14.96
CA LYS A 214 -15.82 36.98 -14.67
C LYS A 214 -16.44 37.96 -15.64
N ALA A 215 -17.60 37.61 -16.20
CA ALA A 215 -18.26 38.42 -17.22
C ALA A 215 -19.76 38.55 -16.99
N ILE A 216 -20.32 39.71 -17.36
CA ILE A 216 -21.75 40.03 -17.30
C ILE A 216 -22.19 40.70 -18.60
N ALA A 217 -23.37 40.36 -19.09
CA ALA A 217 -24.01 40.99 -20.25
C ALA A 217 -25.09 41.97 -19.78
N ILE A 218 -25.06 43.19 -20.33
CA ILE A 218 -25.92 44.30 -19.95
C ILE A 218 -26.56 44.90 -21.21
N LYS A 219 -27.88 45.05 -21.18
CA LYS A 219 -28.67 45.66 -22.27
C LYS A 219 -29.74 46.54 -21.67
N ASP A 220 -29.80 47.79 -22.14
CA ASP A 220 -30.82 48.74 -21.70
C ASP A 220 -32.24 48.19 -21.93
N GLY A 221 -33.11 48.34 -20.92
CA GLY A 221 -34.45 47.77 -20.91
C GLY A 221 -34.55 46.27 -20.56
N LEU A 222 -33.42 45.60 -20.30
CA LEU A 222 -33.36 44.24 -19.76
C LEU A 222 -32.71 44.23 -18.38
N LYS A 223 -33.02 43.21 -17.57
CA LYS A 223 -32.23 42.88 -16.37
C LYS A 223 -30.85 42.33 -16.80
N ASP A 224 -29.79 42.65 -16.06
CA ASP A 224 -28.44 42.14 -16.33
C ASP A 224 -28.38 40.60 -16.27
N SER A 225 -27.48 39.97 -17.02
CA SER A 225 -27.28 38.53 -16.96
C SER A 225 -26.75 38.06 -15.60
N GLY A 226 -26.78 36.74 -15.35
CA GLY A 226 -25.92 36.15 -14.32
C GLY A 226 -24.44 36.44 -14.59
N ILE A 227 -23.61 36.44 -13.53
CA ILE A 227 -22.15 36.55 -13.67
C ILE A 227 -21.60 35.17 -14.07
N ALA A 228 -21.14 35.06 -15.31
CA ALA A 228 -20.40 33.89 -15.77
C ALA A 228 -18.96 33.92 -15.23
N THR A 229 -18.44 32.77 -14.81
CA THR A 229 -17.06 32.62 -14.31
C THR A 229 -16.31 31.58 -15.13
N PHE A 230 -15.20 31.98 -15.74
CA PHE A 230 -14.29 31.12 -16.50
C PHE A 230 -12.91 31.14 -15.85
N LYS A 231 -12.40 29.96 -15.50
CA LYS A 231 -11.05 29.79 -14.94
C LYS A 231 -10.15 29.18 -16.00
N TYR A 232 -9.01 29.82 -16.27
CA TYR A 232 -8.00 29.32 -17.18
C TYR A 232 -6.70 29.09 -16.43
N GLN A 233 -6.10 27.92 -16.67
CA GLN A 233 -4.75 27.61 -16.24
C GLN A 233 -3.86 27.56 -17.49
N VAL A 234 -2.64 28.09 -17.40
CA VAL A 234 -1.70 28.06 -18.53
C VAL A 234 -0.81 26.84 -18.42
N ALA A 235 -0.78 26.01 -19.46
CA ALA A 235 0.15 24.89 -19.55
C ALA A 235 1.60 25.42 -19.63
N LEU A 236 2.50 24.79 -18.87
CA LEU A 236 3.92 25.06 -18.94
C LEU A 236 4.48 24.43 -20.23
N SER A 237 5.16 25.23 -21.04
CA SER A 237 5.72 24.80 -22.33
C SER A 237 7.22 25.04 -22.35
N GLY A 238 7.92 24.29 -23.20
CA GLY A 238 9.39 24.38 -23.32
C GLY A 238 10.16 23.72 -22.18
N LEU A 239 9.47 22.97 -21.30
CA LEU A 239 10.11 22.15 -20.29
C LEU A 239 10.64 20.86 -20.90
N ARG A 240 11.76 20.39 -20.35
CA ARG A 240 12.38 19.10 -20.58
C ARG A 240 12.12 18.16 -19.42
N ILE A 241 12.52 16.89 -19.56
CA ILE A 241 12.22 15.91 -18.51
C ILE A 241 12.98 16.25 -17.21
N HIS A 242 14.23 16.69 -17.27
CA HIS A 242 14.95 17.18 -16.08
C HIS A 242 14.29 18.39 -15.39
N ASP A 243 13.59 19.26 -16.12
CA ASP A 243 12.85 20.37 -15.51
C ASP A 243 11.62 19.88 -14.74
N ILE A 244 11.06 18.74 -15.16
CA ILE A 244 9.89 18.11 -14.55
C ILE A 244 10.31 17.27 -13.36
N GLN A 245 11.41 16.53 -13.46
CA GLN A 245 11.96 15.77 -12.34
C GLN A 245 12.53 16.70 -11.27
N GLY A 246 13.45 17.59 -11.67
CA GLY A 246 14.18 18.46 -10.74
C GLY A 246 15.23 17.71 -9.92
N ALA A 247 15.91 18.43 -9.04
CA ALA A 247 16.96 17.91 -8.15
C ALA A 247 16.39 17.68 -6.73
N GLY A 248 15.47 16.73 -6.60
CA GLY A 248 14.81 16.39 -5.34
C GLY A 248 13.74 15.31 -5.51
N HIS A 249 13.22 14.78 -4.39
CA HIS A 249 12.18 13.72 -4.32
C HIS A 249 10.78 14.14 -4.76
N HIS A 250 10.63 15.37 -5.26
CA HIS A 250 9.34 15.93 -5.67
C HIS A 250 9.54 16.86 -6.85
N SER A 251 8.69 16.70 -7.86
CA SER A 251 8.68 17.55 -9.03
C SER A 251 8.46 19.02 -8.66
N PRO A 252 9.30 19.97 -9.15
CA PRO A 252 9.09 21.41 -8.96
C PRO A 252 7.83 21.93 -9.66
N VAL A 253 7.25 21.14 -10.57
CA VAL A 253 6.03 21.45 -11.32
C VAL A 253 4.89 20.47 -11.01
N ALA A 254 4.94 19.78 -9.87
CA ALA A 254 3.86 18.92 -9.40
C ALA A 254 2.50 19.66 -9.41
N ASN A 255 1.46 18.97 -9.88
CA ASN A 255 0.11 19.50 -10.08
C ASN A 255 -0.01 20.62 -11.14
N LYS A 256 1.00 20.81 -11.99
CA LYS A 256 0.92 21.68 -13.17
C LYS A 256 0.75 20.85 -14.45
N THR A 257 0.03 21.41 -15.42
CA THR A 257 -0.07 20.80 -16.74
C THR A 257 1.11 21.26 -17.59
N VAL A 258 1.76 20.30 -18.23
CA VAL A 258 2.86 20.53 -19.17
C VAL A 258 2.41 20.24 -20.59
N GLU A 259 3.02 20.95 -21.54
CA GLU A 259 2.76 20.82 -22.97
C GLU A 259 4.08 20.68 -23.73
N GLY A 260 4.12 19.73 -24.66
CA GLY A 260 5.19 19.59 -25.62
C GLY A 260 6.43 18.88 -25.08
N VAL A 261 6.31 18.11 -23.99
CA VAL A 261 7.44 17.39 -23.39
C VAL A 261 7.85 16.26 -24.32
N GLU A 262 9.03 16.34 -24.93
CA GLU A 262 9.51 15.33 -25.88
C GLU A 262 10.40 14.30 -25.20
N GLY A 263 10.27 13.04 -25.60
CA GLY A 263 11.08 11.94 -25.09
C GLY A 263 10.96 10.68 -25.95
N ILE A 264 11.89 9.76 -25.78
CA ILE A 264 11.89 8.43 -26.40
C ILE A 264 11.40 7.38 -25.41
N VAL A 265 10.46 6.53 -25.81
CA VAL A 265 9.93 5.45 -24.98
C VAL A 265 11.03 4.40 -24.77
N THR A 266 11.47 4.24 -23.52
CA THR A 266 12.54 3.30 -23.12
C THR A 266 11.98 1.99 -22.60
N LYS A 267 10.79 2.00 -21.97
CA LYS A 267 10.15 0.80 -21.43
C LYS A 267 8.64 0.91 -21.50
N VAL A 268 7.97 -0.13 -22.00
CA VAL A 268 6.51 -0.29 -21.87
C VAL A 268 6.25 -1.22 -20.69
N VAL A 269 5.56 -0.72 -19.66
CA VAL A 269 5.26 -1.48 -18.44
C VAL A 269 3.99 -2.29 -18.61
N ASP A 270 2.92 -1.64 -19.08
CA ASP A 270 1.64 -2.28 -19.36
C ASP A 270 0.87 -1.53 -20.46
N ALA A 271 -0.45 -1.76 -20.60
CA ALA A 271 -1.28 -1.12 -21.63
C ALA A 271 -1.59 0.37 -21.37
N ASN A 272 -1.22 0.91 -20.22
CA ASN A 272 -1.48 2.27 -19.75
C ASN A 272 -0.22 3.02 -19.31
N ASN A 273 0.83 2.30 -18.89
CA ASN A 273 2.05 2.87 -18.32
C ASN A 273 3.28 2.56 -19.17
N PHE A 274 4.11 3.57 -19.40
CA PHE A 274 5.41 3.42 -20.04
C PHE A 274 6.37 4.51 -19.51
N TYR A 275 7.67 4.23 -19.57
CA TYR A 275 8.72 5.21 -19.31
C TYR A 275 9.23 5.82 -20.62
N MET A 276 9.57 7.10 -20.57
CA MET A 276 10.30 7.78 -21.64
C MET A 276 11.48 8.56 -21.08
N GLN A 277 12.48 8.81 -21.91
CA GLN A 277 13.70 9.52 -21.54
C GLN A 277 13.99 10.67 -22.52
N ASP A 278 14.62 11.74 -22.05
CA ASP A 278 14.98 12.89 -22.91
C ASP A 278 16.08 12.48 -23.91
N LEU A 279 15.99 13.03 -25.11
CA LEU A 279 17.01 12.83 -26.17
C LEU A 279 18.10 13.90 -26.12
N GLN A 280 17.92 14.93 -25.31
CA GLN A 280 18.83 16.05 -25.13
C GLN A 280 19.03 16.29 -23.63
N PRO A 281 19.70 15.34 -22.94
CA PRO A 281 19.90 15.41 -21.50
C PRO A 281 20.75 16.63 -21.12
N ASP A 282 20.59 17.11 -19.89
CA ASP A 282 21.46 18.10 -19.30
C ASP A 282 22.77 17.45 -18.80
N ALA A 283 23.53 18.17 -17.96
CA ALA A 283 24.78 17.67 -17.38
C ALA A 283 24.73 17.62 -15.84
N ASP A 284 23.55 17.82 -15.25
CA ASP A 284 23.37 17.80 -13.80
C ASP A 284 23.08 16.37 -13.35
N SER A 285 24.00 15.78 -12.58
CA SER A 285 23.82 14.42 -12.07
C SER A 285 22.71 14.29 -11.02
N LYS A 286 22.12 15.42 -10.59
CA LYS A 286 21.01 15.45 -9.63
C LYS A 286 19.65 15.41 -10.28
N THR A 287 19.54 15.57 -11.59
CA THR A 287 18.26 15.53 -12.31
C THR A 287 18.14 14.23 -13.09
N SER A 288 16.95 13.63 -13.06
CA SER A 288 16.64 12.50 -13.91
C SER A 288 16.17 12.97 -15.29
N GLU A 289 16.59 12.24 -16.32
CA GLU A 289 16.13 12.45 -17.70
C GLU A 289 15.00 11.50 -18.09
N GLY A 290 14.61 10.60 -17.19
CA GLY A 290 13.52 9.65 -17.37
C GLY A 290 12.26 10.08 -16.64
N VAL A 291 11.09 9.69 -17.14
CA VAL A 291 9.80 9.97 -16.48
C VAL A 291 8.77 8.90 -16.79
N LEU A 292 7.90 8.60 -15.81
CA LEU A 292 6.74 7.75 -16.02
C LEU A 292 5.65 8.53 -16.77
N VAL A 293 5.02 7.88 -17.76
CA VAL A 293 3.86 8.43 -18.47
C VAL A 293 2.68 7.48 -18.33
N TYR A 294 1.57 8.02 -17.82
CA TYR A 294 0.29 7.32 -17.78
C TYR A 294 -0.63 7.83 -18.89
N LYS A 295 -1.10 6.93 -19.74
CA LYS A 295 -2.16 7.16 -20.73
C LYS A 295 -2.92 5.87 -20.99
N LYS A 296 -4.22 5.86 -20.71
CA LYS A 296 -5.05 4.68 -20.95
C LYS A 296 -5.02 4.27 -22.42
N GLY A 297 -4.60 3.02 -22.68
CA GLY A 297 -4.52 2.47 -24.04
C GLY A 297 -3.57 3.24 -24.96
N HIS A 298 -2.40 3.64 -24.46
CA HIS A 298 -1.45 4.52 -25.17
C HIS A 298 -0.93 3.96 -26.51
N GLY A 299 -0.84 2.64 -26.66
CA GLY A 299 -0.42 1.98 -27.91
C GLY A 299 1.01 2.29 -28.36
N GLN A 300 1.88 2.76 -27.45
CA GLN A 300 3.28 3.07 -27.73
C GLN A 300 4.16 1.81 -27.70
N ALA A 301 5.32 1.90 -28.35
CA ALA A 301 6.35 0.87 -28.36
C ALA A 301 7.70 1.51 -27.98
N VAL A 302 8.62 0.68 -27.46
CA VAL A 302 10.02 1.07 -27.22
C VAL A 302 10.64 1.62 -28.51
N GLY A 303 11.40 2.71 -28.39
CA GLY A 303 12.01 3.42 -29.53
C GLY A 303 11.10 4.44 -30.22
N ASN A 304 9.86 4.62 -29.78
CA ASN A 304 9.01 5.73 -30.25
C ASN A 304 9.49 7.05 -29.65
N VAL A 305 9.69 8.07 -30.47
CA VAL A 305 9.88 9.46 -30.03
C VAL A 305 8.52 10.15 -30.05
N ILE A 306 8.11 10.67 -28.90
CA ILE A 306 6.79 11.25 -28.69
C ILE A 306 6.90 12.65 -28.08
N SER A 307 5.82 13.42 -28.21
CA SER A 307 5.58 14.64 -27.46
C SER A 307 4.33 14.47 -26.62
N VAL A 308 4.43 14.77 -25.32
CA VAL A 308 3.41 14.50 -24.31
C VAL A 308 2.88 15.80 -23.71
N ASN A 309 1.56 15.90 -23.66
CA ASN A 309 0.84 16.91 -22.90
C ASN A 309 0.10 16.20 -21.76
N GLY A 310 0.19 16.72 -20.54
CA GLY A 310 -0.44 16.06 -19.40
C GLY A 310 -0.23 16.78 -18.08
N LEU A 311 -0.93 16.33 -17.04
CA LEU A 311 -0.77 16.81 -15.67
C LEU A 311 0.38 16.08 -14.99
N VAL A 312 1.36 16.81 -14.46
CA VAL A 312 2.44 16.23 -13.65
C VAL A 312 1.91 15.89 -12.26
N LYS A 313 2.19 14.67 -11.78
CA LYS A 313 1.76 14.15 -10.48
C LYS A 313 2.90 13.46 -9.76
N GLU A 314 2.83 13.55 -8.43
CA GLU A 314 3.48 12.62 -7.52
C GLU A 314 2.59 11.39 -7.38
N TRP A 315 3.01 10.26 -7.95
CA TRP A 315 2.20 9.05 -8.00
C TRP A 315 2.82 7.91 -7.19
N VAL A 316 2.11 7.41 -6.18
CA VAL A 316 2.55 6.22 -5.42
C VAL A 316 2.11 4.97 -6.17
N LEU A 317 3.09 4.23 -6.70
CA LEU A 317 2.92 2.97 -7.45
C LEU A 317 2.44 1.81 -6.55
N GLU A 318 2.50 0.57 -7.03
CA GLU A 318 2.23 -0.61 -6.23
C GLU A 318 3.13 -0.71 -4.99
N GLY A 319 2.58 -1.27 -3.92
CA GLY A 319 3.24 -1.38 -2.63
C GLY A 319 2.34 -2.03 -1.60
N TYR A 320 2.83 -2.09 -0.37
CA TYR A 320 2.09 -2.64 0.77
C TYR A 320 0.88 -1.79 1.15
N SER A 321 0.03 -2.30 2.06
CA SER A 321 -1.22 -1.65 2.46
C SER A 321 -1.05 -0.24 3.02
N ASP A 322 0.14 0.09 3.53
CA ASP A 322 0.53 1.35 4.15
C ASP A 322 1.36 2.28 3.24
N LYS A 323 1.55 1.91 1.96
CA LYS A 323 2.38 2.64 0.98
C LYS A 323 2.15 4.15 0.94
N LEU A 324 0.90 4.62 1.07
CA LEU A 324 0.60 6.05 1.06
C LEU A 324 1.24 6.83 2.22
N THR A 325 1.72 6.13 3.25
CA THR A 325 2.40 6.71 4.42
C THR A 325 3.87 6.34 4.53
N THR A 326 4.34 5.34 3.79
CA THR A 326 5.71 4.81 3.87
C THR A 326 6.53 5.00 2.61
N ASP A 327 5.89 4.95 1.45
CA ASP A 327 6.55 4.86 0.15
C ASP A 327 6.77 6.25 -0.44
N LEU A 328 7.88 6.39 -1.18
CA LEU A 328 8.10 7.50 -2.10
C LEU A 328 7.06 7.46 -3.23
N ALA A 329 6.82 8.64 -3.82
CA ALA A 329 6.04 8.76 -5.04
C ALA A 329 7.01 8.83 -6.21
N VAL A 330 6.55 8.46 -7.41
CA VAL A 330 7.28 8.70 -8.65
C VAL A 330 6.69 9.88 -9.40
N THR A 331 7.51 10.58 -10.18
CA THR A 331 7.02 11.65 -11.06
C THR A 331 6.34 11.04 -12.29
N GLU A 332 5.04 11.30 -12.41
CA GLU A 332 4.18 10.86 -13.52
C GLU A 332 3.70 12.04 -14.36
N ILE A 333 3.84 11.97 -15.68
CA ILE A 333 3.04 12.77 -16.61
C ILE A 333 1.74 12.02 -16.93
N ASN A 334 0.63 12.50 -16.38
CA ASN A 334 -0.70 11.96 -16.65
C ASN A 334 -1.25 12.52 -17.97
N ALA A 335 -0.97 11.83 -19.07
CA ALA A 335 -1.40 12.25 -20.40
C ALA A 335 -2.87 11.91 -20.72
N ASP A 336 -3.60 11.25 -19.82
CA ASP A 336 -5.06 11.09 -19.94
C ASP A 336 -5.79 12.45 -19.84
N THR A 337 -5.18 13.45 -19.20
CA THR A 337 -5.69 14.83 -19.18
C THR A 337 -5.20 15.67 -20.36
N GLY A 338 -4.40 15.10 -21.26
CA GLY A 338 -3.84 15.77 -22.43
C GLY A 338 -3.79 14.85 -23.66
N ASN A 339 -2.65 14.78 -24.33
CA ASN A 339 -2.46 13.99 -25.54
C ASN A 339 -1.02 13.48 -25.68
N ILE A 340 -0.84 12.52 -26.59
CA ILE A 340 0.46 12.03 -27.03
C ILE A 340 0.51 12.18 -28.55
N THR A 341 1.59 12.79 -29.04
CA THR A 341 1.86 12.94 -30.47
C THR A 341 3.12 12.17 -30.84
N LEU A 342 3.01 11.17 -31.72
CA LEU A 342 4.16 10.46 -32.27
C LEU A 342 4.96 11.38 -33.21
N LYS A 343 6.29 11.43 -33.02
CA LYS A 343 7.24 12.21 -33.82
C LYS A 343 8.09 11.31 -34.72
N ALA A 344 8.55 10.19 -34.19
CA ALA A 344 9.29 9.17 -34.92
C ALA A 344 9.09 7.78 -34.28
N GLU A 345 9.33 6.71 -35.03
CA GLU A 345 9.21 5.32 -34.57
C GLU A 345 10.53 4.56 -34.80
N GLY A 346 10.78 3.52 -34.00
CA GLY A 346 11.91 2.61 -34.16
C GLY A 346 13.29 3.28 -34.09
N GLN A 347 13.43 4.33 -33.29
CA GLN A 347 14.71 4.98 -33.05
C GLN A 347 15.58 4.15 -32.09
N GLU A 348 16.89 4.29 -32.22
CA GLU A 348 17.83 3.72 -31.25
C GLU A 348 17.64 4.39 -29.89
N LEU A 349 17.72 3.59 -28.82
CA LEU A 349 17.63 4.08 -27.45
C LEU A 349 18.87 4.90 -27.08
N PRO A 350 18.75 5.86 -26.14
CA PRO A 350 19.92 6.51 -25.57
C PRO A 350 20.84 5.48 -24.92
N GLU A 351 22.13 5.81 -24.83
CA GLU A 351 23.07 4.99 -24.09
C GLU A 351 22.63 4.89 -22.62
N ALA A 352 22.62 3.67 -22.08
CA ALA A 352 22.21 3.42 -20.72
C ALA A 352 23.26 3.96 -19.73
N ASN A 353 22.81 4.49 -18.60
CA ASN A 353 23.72 4.92 -17.54
C ASN A 353 24.30 3.68 -16.86
N VAL A 354 25.61 3.49 -16.96
CA VAL A 354 26.29 2.36 -16.34
C VAL A 354 26.37 2.58 -14.84
N ILE A 355 25.85 1.65 -14.04
CA ILE A 355 26.04 1.57 -12.59
C ILE A 355 27.15 0.54 -12.33
N GLY A 356 28.22 1.00 -11.67
CA GLY A 356 29.43 0.22 -11.43
C GLY A 356 30.69 0.84 -12.04
N MET A 357 31.72 0.01 -12.25
CA MET A 357 33.04 0.42 -12.69
C MET A 357 32.96 1.17 -14.02
N PHE A 358 33.67 2.31 -14.09
CA PHE A 358 33.66 3.25 -15.23
C PHE A 358 32.35 4.02 -15.46
N GLY A 359 31.34 3.85 -14.60
CA GLY A 359 30.08 4.59 -14.62
C GLY A 359 29.79 5.29 -13.30
N LEU A 360 28.50 5.33 -12.95
CA LEU A 360 27.97 5.88 -11.71
C LEU A 360 28.34 4.99 -10.52
N GLN A 361 28.86 5.61 -9.47
CA GLN A 361 29.26 4.95 -8.24
C GLN A 361 28.16 5.16 -7.19
N GLN A 362 27.64 4.06 -6.68
CA GLN A 362 26.60 4.08 -5.66
C GLN A 362 27.22 4.41 -4.30
N PRO A 363 26.51 5.18 -3.45
CA PRO A 363 26.80 5.18 -2.03
C PRO A 363 26.73 3.76 -1.47
N THR A 364 27.65 3.42 -0.55
CA THR A 364 27.77 2.06 0.01
C THR A 364 27.63 2.02 1.52
N GLN A 365 27.14 3.09 2.16
CA GLN A 365 26.99 3.16 3.63
C GLN A 365 25.74 3.90 4.06
N VAL A 366 25.50 5.08 3.48
CA VAL A 366 24.41 5.97 3.89
C VAL A 366 23.23 5.83 2.93
N ILE A 367 22.05 5.60 3.49
CA ILE A 367 20.78 5.68 2.74
C ILE A 367 20.32 7.13 2.71
N ASP A 368 20.21 7.74 3.89
CA ASP A 368 19.95 9.15 4.15
C ASP A 368 20.49 9.46 5.56
N ASN A 369 21.17 10.59 5.74
CA ASN A 369 21.68 11.00 7.05
C ASN A 369 21.17 12.36 7.55
N ASP A 370 20.34 13.04 6.77
CA ASP A 370 19.92 14.41 7.03
C ASP A 370 18.39 14.62 7.04
N ASN A 371 17.62 13.56 6.79
CA ASN A 371 16.17 13.52 6.66
C ASN A 371 15.66 14.35 5.47
N PHE A 372 16.25 14.13 4.29
CA PHE A 372 15.94 14.82 3.03
C PHE A 372 16.13 16.34 3.07
N THR A 373 17.08 16.86 3.87
CA THR A 373 17.29 18.33 3.93
C THR A 373 18.14 18.85 2.77
N GLU A 374 19.05 18.04 2.27
CA GLU A 374 19.89 18.23 1.10
C GLU A 374 19.64 17.06 0.14
N PHE A 375 19.61 17.35 -1.16
CA PHE A 375 19.57 16.31 -2.19
C PHE A 375 21.00 16.06 -2.67
N ASP A 376 21.66 15.03 -2.13
CA ASP A 376 23.04 14.63 -2.41
C ASP A 376 23.16 13.16 -2.85
N PRO A 377 22.97 12.88 -4.15
CA PRO A 377 23.19 11.56 -4.76
C PRO A 377 24.58 10.96 -4.57
N THR A 378 25.58 11.75 -4.13
CA THR A 378 26.95 11.25 -3.93
C THR A 378 27.17 10.70 -2.52
N GLU A 379 26.37 11.14 -1.56
CA GLU A 379 26.42 10.68 -0.17
C GLU A 379 25.27 9.71 0.14
N ASP A 380 24.06 10.02 -0.33
CA ASP A 380 22.84 9.35 0.08
C ASP A 380 22.31 8.40 -1.00
N GLY A 381 22.22 7.12 -0.65
CA GLY A 381 21.74 6.09 -1.57
C GLY A 381 20.30 6.33 -2.02
N ILE A 382 19.45 6.94 -1.20
CA ILE A 382 18.06 7.25 -1.58
C ILE A 382 18.02 8.32 -2.68
N ASP A 383 18.90 9.32 -2.60
CA ASP A 383 19.02 10.39 -3.60
C ASP A 383 19.68 9.89 -4.88
N PHE A 384 20.63 8.96 -4.75
CA PHE A 384 21.29 8.33 -5.90
C PHE A 384 20.29 7.65 -6.83
N TYR A 385 19.35 6.87 -6.29
CA TYR A 385 18.37 6.21 -7.15
C TYR A 385 17.25 7.15 -7.59
N GLU A 386 16.90 8.14 -6.78
CA GLU A 386 15.94 9.19 -7.15
C GLU A 386 16.45 10.01 -8.35
N SER A 387 17.74 10.35 -8.38
CA SER A 387 18.34 11.07 -9.51
C SER A 387 18.40 10.23 -10.80
N LEU A 388 18.09 8.94 -10.71
CA LEU A 388 17.98 8.02 -11.85
C LEU A 388 16.54 7.61 -12.15
N GLU A 389 15.53 8.14 -11.45
CA GLU A 389 14.14 7.71 -11.59
C GLU A 389 13.67 7.70 -13.04
N GLY A 390 13.23 6.55 -13.55
CA GLY A 390 12.72 6.40 -14.92
C GLY A 390 13.80 6.37 -16.00
N MET A 391 15.09 6.52 -15.65
CA MET A 391 16.19 6.44 -16.61
C MET A 391 16.52 4.99 -16.96
N LEU A 392 16.97 4.79 -18.20
CA LEU A 392 17.60 3.57 -18.65
C LEU A 392 18.99 3.44 -18.03
N VAL A 393 19.22 2.35 -17.31
CA VAL A 393 20.47 2.01 -16.63
C VAL A 393 20.99 0.65 -17.07
N GLU A 394 22.28 0.46 -16.92
CA GLU A 394 22.97 -0.82 -17.11
C GLU A 394 23.76 -1.17 -15.86
N ILE A 395 23.49 -2.32 -15.25
CA ILE A 395 24.23 -2.82 -14.08
C ILE A 395 25.38 -3.68 -14.59
N ASN A 396 26.62 -3.23 -14.40
CA ASN A 396 27.79 -3.91 -14.95
C ASN A 396 28.06 -5.23 -14.23
N ASN A 397 28.18 -6.35 -14.96
CA ASN A 397 28.55 -7.68 -14.45
C ASN A 397 28.02 -8.03 -13.03
N PRO A 398 26.69 -8.02 -12.82
CA PRO A 398 26.13 -8.05 -11.48
C PRO A 398 26.36 -9.40 -10.76
N ALA A 399 26.66 -9.34 -9.46
CA ALA A 399 26.59 -10.48 -8.55
C ALA A 399 25.26 -10.50 -7.81
N VAL A 400 24.63 -11.67 -7.71
CA VAL A 400 23.42 -11.91 -6.91
C VAL A 400 23.82 -12.04 -5.44
N ILE A 401 23.19 -11.25 -4.56
CA ILE A 401 23.54 -11.16 -3.14
C ILE A 401 22.49 -11.74 -2.19
N ALA A 402 21.35 -12.19 -2.73
CA ALA A 402 20.27 -12.83 -1.98
C ALA A 402 19.52 -13.84 -2.86
N PRO A 403 18.85 -14.84 -2.27
CA PRO A 403 17.91 -15.70 -2.98
C PRO A 403 16.85 -14.89 -3.73
N GLN A 404 16.56 -15.31 -4.96
CA GLN A 404 15.46 -14.75 -5.73
C GLN A 404 14.15 -14.86 -4.93
N LYS A 405 13.31 -13.82 -5.03
CA LYS A 405 11.95 -13.87 -4.51
C LYS A 405 11.01 -13.05 -5.40
N TYR A 406 9.82 -13.55 -5.69
CA TYR A 406 8.78 -12.84 -6.45
C TYR A 406 9.15 -12.38 -7.87
N GLY A 407 10.19 -12.95 -8.48
CA GLY A 407 10.71 -12.42 -9.75
C GLY A 407 11.71 -11.29 -9.57
N GLU A 408 12.19 -11.05 -8.36
CA GLU A 408 13.20 -10.04 -8.03
C GLU A 408 14.55 -10.68 -7.73
N LEU A 409 15.59 -10.17 -8.37
CA LEU A 409 16.99 -10.47 -8.08
C LEU A 409 17.58 -9.27 -7.34
N VAL A 410 18.21 -9.49 -6.19
CA VAL A 410 18.97 -8.40 -5.56
C VAL A 410 20.44 -8.57 -5.87
N VAL A 411 21.04 -7.53 -6.44
CA VAL A 411 22.39 -7.58 -7.00
C VAL A 411 23.25 -6.40 -6.56
N VAL A 412 24.55 -6.53 -6.76
CA VAL A 412 25.53 -5.43 -6.79
C VAL A 412 26.32 -5.47 -8.09
N PRO A 413 26.78 -4.31 -8.61
CA PRO A 413 27.57 -4.27 -9.83
C PRO A 413 28.97 -4.86 -9.62
N ASP A 414 29.70 -5.04 -10.73
CA ASP A 414 31.13 -5.39 -10.78
C ASP A 414 31.48 -6.68 -10.02
N ARG A 415 30.57 -7.65 -10.00
CA ARG A 415 30.67 -8.87 -9.20
C ARG A 415 30.90 -8.61 -7.70
N GLY A 416 30.50 -7.45 -7.21
CA GLY A 416 30.71 -6.99 -5.85
C GLY A 416 32.15 -6.62 -5.51
N GLU A 417 32.98 -6.24 -6.49
CA GLU A 417 34.39 -5.85 -6.27
C GLU A 417 34.54 -4.71 -5.24
N TYR A 418 33.58 -3.78 -5.20
CA TYR A 418 33.56 -2.66 -4.26
C TYR A 418 32.67 -2.88 -3.03
N SER A 419 31.99 -4.03 -2.96
CA SER A 419 31.07 -4.35 -1.86
C SER A 419 31.72 -5.30 -0.86
N ARG A 420 31.32 -5.19 0.41
CA ARG A 420 31.88 -6.03 1.49
C ARG A 420 31.15 -7.37 1.60
N LEU A 421 31.21 -8.17 0.53
CA LEU A 421 30.53 -9.46 0.46
C LEU A 421 30.94 -10.40 1.61
N ASN A 422 29.97 -11.13 2.14
CA ASN A 422 30.13 -12.14 3.18
C ASN A 422 30.69 -13.47 2.60
N SER A 423 30.78 -14.53 3.39
CA SER A 423 31.31 -15.83 2.93
C SER A 423 30.44 -16.52 1.86
N ALA A 424 29.14 -16.22 1.84
CA ALA A 424 28.16 -16.76 0.89
C ALA A 424 27.85 -15.80 -0.28
N GLY A 425 28.58 -14.68 -0.42
CA GLY A 425 28.37 -13.70 -1.48
C GLY A 425 27.23 -12.70 -1.25
N GLY A 426 26.67 -12.61 -0.04
CA GLY A 426 25.66 -11.61 0.34
C GLY A 426 26.24 -10.38 1.04
N LEU A 427 25.40 -9.40 1.41
CA LEU A 427 25.82 -8.18 2.13
C LEU A 427 25.34 -8.17 3.58
N ASN A 428 26.28 -8.16 4.52
CA ASN A 428 25.96 -8.12 5.95
C ASN A 428 25.64 -6.68 6.38
N ILE A 429 24.54 -6.48 7.10
CA ILE A 429 24.24 -5.18 7.72
C ILE A 429 25.15 -4.89 8.91
N THR A 430 25.30 -3.61 9.24
CA THR A 430 25.93 -3.13 10.47
C THR A 430 25.12 -2.00 11.09
N ALA A 431 25.53 -1.54 12.28
CA ALA A 431 24.91 -0.38 12.92
C ALA A 431 25.01 0.92 12.10
N LEU A 432 25.93 0.99 11.13
CA LEU A 432 26.23 2.17 10.33
C LEU A 432 26.04 1.95 8.83
N ASP A 433 25.59 0.76 8.43
CA ASP A 433 25.56 0.35 7.03
C ASP A 433 24.39 -0.61 6.78
N TYR A 434 23.40 -0.14 6.01
CA TYR A 434 22.23 -0.89 5.58
C TYR A 434 22.25 -1.19 4.08
N ASN A 435 23.46 -1.19 3.50
CA ASN A 435 23.78 -1.58 2.14
C ASN A 435 22.99 -0.82 1.07
N PRO A 436 23.12 0.52 0.97
CA PRO A 436 22.45 1.31 -0.07
C PRO A 436 22.84 0.92 -1.51
N GLU A 437 23.99 0.27 -1.71
CA GLU A 437 24.47 -0.15 -3.04
C GLU A 437 23.69 -1.31 -3.65
N ARG A 438 22.79 -1.95 -2.89
CA ARG A 438 21.96 -3.06 -3.37
C ARG A 438 20.96 -2.59 -4.41
N ILE A 439 20.88 -3.30 -5.54
CA ILE A 439 19.94 -3.02 -6.62
C ILE A 439 18.94 -4.17 -6.71
N THR A 440 17.65 -3.87 -6.57
CA THR A 440 16.59 -4.84 -6.86
C THR A 440 16.30 -4.82 -8.36
N VAL A 441 16.47 -5.93 -9.05
CA VAL A 441 16.13 -6.10 -10.47
C VAL A 441 14.84 -6.91 -10.55
N ASP A 442 13.78 -6.30 -11.06
CA ASP A 442 12.51 -6.99 -11.34
C ASP A 442 12.56 -7.57 -12.76
N ILE A 443 12.49 -8.90 -12.85
CA ILE A 443 12.47 -9.65 -14.11
C ILE A 443 11.11 -10.30 -14.39
N ASP A 444 10.11 -10.07 -13.53
CA ASP A 444 8.75 -10.63 -13.62
C ASP A 444 8.71 -12.17 -13.86
N ASP A 445 9.71 -12.90 -13.33
CA ASP A 445 9.82 -14.34 -13.45
C ASP A 445 10.10 -14.99 -12.09
N SER A 446 9.02 -15.34 -11.39
CA SER A 446 9.11 -15.99 -10.08
C SER A 446 9.73 -17.40 -10.14
N SER A 447 9.91 -17.98 -11.33
CA SER A 447 10.50 -19.32 -11.51
C SER A 447 12.02 -19.30 -11.72
N PHE A 448 12.62 -18.11 -11.83
CA PHE A 448 14.07 -17.97 -11.96
C PHE A 448 14.78 -18.43 -10.69
N VAL A 449 15.70 -19.40 -10.83
CA VAL A 449 16.47 -19.96 -9.72
C VAL A 449 17.79 -19.21 -9.61
N ALA A 450 17.96 -18.44 -8.54
CA ALA A 450 19.21 -17.76 -8.21
C ALA A 450 19.40 -17.65 -6.69
N LYS A 451 20.64 -17.79 -6.25
CA LYS A 451 21.08 -17.66 -4.86
C LYS A 451 22.26 -16.70 -4.75
N SER A 452 22.60 -16.36 -3.52
CA SER A 452 23.76 -15.50 -3.25
C SER A 452 25.06 -16.14 -3.74
N GLY A 453 25.91 -15.33 -4.36
CA GLY A 453 27.16 -15.77 -4.98
C GLY A 453 27.04 -16.21 -6.44
N ASP A 454 25.82 -16.38 -6.96
CA ASP A 454 25.60 -16.47 -8.41
C ASP A 454 25.87 -15.11 -9.07
N TYR A 455 26.11 -15.07 -10.38
CA TYR A 455 26.43 -13.82 -11.08
C TYR A 455 26.10 -13.88 -12.57
N PHE A 456 26.18 -12.72 -13.21
CA PHE A 456 26.00 -12.57 -14.65
C PHE A 456 27.32 -12.19 -15.35
N VAL A 457 27.50 -12.71 -16.57
CA VAL A 457 28.59 -12.34 -17.47
C VAL A 457 28.04 -11.43 -18.55
N GLY A 458 28.37 -10.15 -18.46
CA GLY A 458 27.68 -9.06 -19.16
C GLY A 458 26.75 -8.32 -18.22
N SER A 459 26.08 -7.31 -18.75
CA SER A 459 25.32 -6.36 -17.95
C SER A 459 23.82 -6.58 -18.04
N ILE A 460 23.10 -6.18 -16.99
CA ILE A 460 21.64 -6.16 -16.98
C ILE A 460 21.18 -4.74 -17.30
N THR A 461 20.38 -4.58 -18.35
CA THR A 461 19.81 -3.29 -18.74
C THR A 461 18.34 -3.21 -18.33
N GLY A 462 17.90 -2.06 -17.84
CA GLY A 462 16.51 -1.83 -17.45
C GLY A 462 16.24 -0.39 -17.06
N VAL A 463 14.99 -0.09 -16.70
CA VAL A 463 14.59 1.27 -16.27
C VAL A 463 14.43 1.32 -14.75
N VAL A 464 14.98 2.35 -14.10
CA VAL A 464 14.80 2.57 -12.66
C VAL A 464 13.35 2.98 -12.37
N SER A 465 12.77 2.36 -11.36
CA SER A 465 11.42 2.57 -10.87
C SER A 465 11.42 2.46 -9.35
N TYR A 466 10.25 2.64 -8.74
CA TYR A 466 10.07 2.51 -7.30
C TYR A 466 8.75 1.79 -7.01
N GLY A 467 8.79 0.85 -6.07
CA GLY A 467 7.58 0.13 -5.63
C GLY A 467 7.90 -0.82 -4.49
N PHE A 468 6.88 -1.23 -3.73
CA PHE A 468 7.06 -2.09 -2.55
C PHE A 468 8.19 -1.61 -1.61
N SER A 469 8.21 -0.29 -1.41
CA SER A 469 9.16 0.39 -0.54
C SER A 469 10.65 0.27 -0.92
N ASN A 470 10.96 0.05 -2.20
CA ASN A 470 12.33 -0.03 -2.72
C ASN A 470 12.43 0.58 -4.13
N PHE A 471 13.61 1.10 -4.46
CA PHE A 471 14.00 1.29 -5.86
C PHE A 471 14.21 -0.05 -6.56
N ARG A 472 13.84 -0.12 -7.83
CA ARG A 472 13.84 -1.33 -8.65
C ARG A 472 14.32 -1.01 -10.06
N VAL A 473 15.04 -1.91 -10.71
CA VAL A 473 15.35 -1.85 -12.13
C VAL A 473 14.45 -2.85 -12.85
N LEU A 474 13.54 -2.35 -13.69
CA LEU A 474 12.64 -3.16 -14.49
C LEU A 474 13.39 -3.69 -15.71
N ALA A 475 13.77 -4.96 -15.69
CA ALA A 475 14.56 -5.62 -16.73
C ALA A 475 13.75 -6.70 -17.44
N ASP A 476 14.00 -6.90 -18.73
CA ASP A 476 13.35 -7.96 -19.49
C ASP A 476 14.07 -9.29 -19.30
N ARG A 477 13.31 -10.29 -18.83
CA ARG A 477 13.81 -11.65 -18.57
C ARG A 477 14.56 -12.26 -19.75
N ASP A 478 14.06 -12.05 -20.96
CA ASP A 478 14.61 -12.62 -22.20
C ASP A 478 15.88 -11.88 -22.68
N GLU A 479 16.19 -10.71 -22.11
CA GLU A 479 17.35 -9.88 -22.43
C GLU A 479 18.48 -10.03 -21.41
N LEU A 480 18.27 -10.81 -20.34
CA LEU A 480 19.31 -11.02 -19.34
C LEU A 480 20.58 -11.64 -19.96
N PRO A 481 21.77 -11.19 -19.52
CA PRO A 481 23.04 -11.75 -19.95
C PRO A 481 23.23 -13.19 -19.45
N THR A 482 24.39 -13.79 -19.76
CA THR A 482 24.66 -15.18 -19.37
C THR A 482 24.73 -15.29 -17.84
N PHE A 483 23.78 -16.03 -17.27
CA PHE A 483 23.76 -16.37 -15.85
C PHE A 483 24.75 -17.50 -15.55
N VAL A 484 25.48 -17.38 -14.45
CA VAL A 484 26.45 -18.36 -13.96
C VAL A 484 26.16 -18.67 -12.50
N GLU A 485 25.92 -19.95 -12.23
CA GLU A 485 25.80 -20.45 -10.86
C GLU A 485 27.17 -20.35 -10.15
N GLY A 486 27.16 -19.73 -8.97
CA GLY A 486 28.32 -19.57 -8.12
C GLY A 486 28.73 -20.85 -7.41
N THR A 487 29.79 -20.77 -6.61
CA THR A 487 30.33 -21.91 -5.84
C THR A 487 29.83 -21.95 -4.40
N THR A 488 28.83 -21.14 -4.04
CA THR A 488 28.25 -21.12 -2.70
C THR A 488 27.50 -22.42 -2.43
N GLU A 489 27.88 -23.16 -1.39
CA GLU A 489 27.32 -24.46 -1.04
C GLU A 489 26.81 -24.48 0.40
N ARG A 490 25.81 -25.34 0.67
CA ARG A 490 25.27 -25.55 2.02
C ARG A 490 26.33 -26.19 2.92
N GLU A 491 26.54 -25.62 4.10
CA GLU A 491 27.63 -26.01 4.99
C GLU A 491 27.31 -27.20 5.89
N THR A 492 28.36 -27.80 6.46
CA THR A 492 28.25 -28.73 7.60
C THR A 492 29.13 -28.22 8.71
N THR A 493 28.61 -28.18 9.94
CA THR A 493 29.36 -27.67 11.09
C THR A 493 30.67 -28.42 11.29
N ASN A 494 31.72 -27.66 11.65
CA ASN A 494 32.99 -28.25 12.08
C ASN A 494 33.00 -28.63 13.56
N LEU A 495 32.00 -28.20 14.33
CA LEU A 495 31.77 -28.67 15.68
C LEU A 495 31.32 -30.13 15.62
N HIS A 496 31.90 -30.99 16.45
CA HIS A 496 31.55 -32.41 16.48
C HIS A 496 31.36 -32.84 17.91
N GLU A 497 30.41 -33.73 18.14
CA GLU A 497 30.14 -34.29 19.45
C GLU A 497 31.43 -34.82 20.09
N LYS A 498 31.83 -34.19 21.21
CA LYS A 498 32.85 -34.77 22.08
C LYS A 498 32.15 -35.33 23.28
N GLN A 499 32.56 -36.53 23.72
CA GLN A 499 31.97 -37.16 24.90
C GLN A 499 31.91 -36.23 26.12
N LYS A 500 32.78 -35.23 26.26
CA LYS A 500 32.86 -34.34 27.43
C LYS A 500 32.31 -32.93 27.20
N GLU A 501 31.77 -32.65 26.03
CA GLU A 501 31.26 -31.32 25.67
C GLU A 501 29.79 -31.45 25.28
N LEU A 502 29.00 -30.45 25.66
CA LEU A 502 27.58 -30.36 25.38
C LEU A 502 27.39 -29.53 24.11
N THR A 503 26.52 -29.99 23.21
CA THR A 503 26.13 -29.28 22.00
C THR A 503 24.70 -28.77 22.11
N ILE A 504 24.47 -27.49 21.84
CA ILE A 504 23.15 -26.85 21.94
C ILE A 504 22.92 -26.03 20.67
N ALA A 505 21.85 -26.31 19.94
CA ALA A 505 21.47 -25.58 18.74
C ALA A 505 20.18 -24.79 18.91
N SER A 506 20.05 -23.71 18.16
CA SER A 506 18.80 -23.02 17.86
C SER A 506 18.45 -23.28 16.40
N PHE A 507 17.20 -23.64 16.12
CA PHE A 507 16.73 -23.79 14.75
C PHE A 507 15.27 -23.33 14.63
N ASN A 508 15.06 -22.23 13.89
CA ASN A 508 13.74 -21.87 13.40
C ASN A 508 13.36 -22.81 12.25
N VAL A 509 12.23 -23.52 12.41
CA VAL A 509 11.76 -24.55 11.46
C VAL A 509 10.60 -24.06 10.58
N GLU A 510 10.32 -22.75 10.61
CA GLU A 510 9.40 -22.02 9.72
C GLU A 510 8.00 -22.66 9.62
N ASN A 511 7.14 -22.32 10.58
CA ASN A 511 5.74 -22.78 10.67
C ASN A 511 5.58 -24.31 10.58
N PHE A 512 6.40 -25.06 11.31
CA PHE A 512 6.44 -26.52 11.20
C PHE A 512 5.24 -27.19 11.89
N SER A 513 4.53 -28.07 11.18
CA SER A 513 3.41 -28.85 11.73
C SER A 513 3.39 -30.31 11.24
N ALA A 514 2.60 -31.16 11.91
CA ALA A 514 2.24 -32.48 11.38
C ALA A 514 1.22 -32.42 10.23
N ASN A 515 0.59 -31.26 10.00
CA ASN A 515 -0.34 -31.09 8.90
C ASN A 515 0.41 -31.00 7.56
N VAL A 516 0.30 -32.06 6.76
CA VAL A 516 0.95 -32.17 5.43
C VAL A 516 0.59 -31.06 4.45
N LYS A 517 -0.51 -30.33 4.66
CA LYS A 517 -0.87 -29.18 3.83
C LYS A 517 -0.04 -27.93 4.14
N GLY A 518 0.39 -27.77 5.40
CA GLY A 518 1.24 -26.67 5.85
C GLY A 518 2.72 -27.02 5.80
N THR A 519 3.08 -28.28 6.00
CA THR A 519 4.47 -28.75 5.98
C THR A 519 4.57 -30.04 5.16
N SER A 520 5.12 -29.96 3.95
CA SER A 520 5.28 -31.12 3.07
C SER A 520 6.28 -32.14 3.63
N ASP A 521 6.20 -33.40 3.19
CA ASP A 521 7.14 -34.44 3.61
C ASP A 521 8.59 -34.10 3.19
N GLU A 522 8.76 -33.45 2.03
CA GLU A 522 10.06 -32.98 1.56
C GLU A 522 10.65 -31.94 2.52
N LYS A 523 9.85 -30.98 3.01
CA LYS A 523 10.32 -30.00 4.00
C LYS A 523 10.72 -30.69 5.32
N VAL A 524 9.95 -31.67 5.79
CA VAL A 524 10.32 -32.46 6.99
C VAL A 524 11.66 -33.18 6.78
N GLY A 525 11.82 -33.82 5.62
CA GLY A 525 13.06 -34.49 5.23
C GLY A 525 14.26 -33.55 5.24
N ARG A 526 14.13 -32.33 4.68
CA ARG A 526 15.21 -31.32 4.67
C ARG A 526 15.56 -30.79 6.06
N ILE A 527 14.58 -30.59 6.93
CA ILE A 527 14.82 -30.16 8.32
C ILE A 527 15.53 -31.27 9.11
N ALA A 528 15.08 -32.52 8.97
CA ALA A 528 15.72 -33.66 9.60
C ALA A 528 17.16 -33.85 9.11
N ASP A 529 17.39 -33.74 7.80
CA ASP A 529 18.73 -33.80 7.18
C ASP A 529 19.65 -32.70 7.74
N SER A 530 19.12 -31.49 7.87
CA SER A 530 19.82 -30.37 8.51
C SER A 530 20.26 -30.69 9.94
N ILE A 531 19.39 -31.32 10.74
CA ILE A 531 19.71 -31.71 12.12
C ILE A 531 20.74 -32.86 12.15
N VAL A 532 20.57 -33.87 11.31
CA VAL A 532 21.40 -35.08 11.35
C VAL A 532 22.77 -34.84 10.74
N HIS A 533 22.83 -34.30 9.53
CA HIS A 533 24.04 -34.23 8.72
C HIS A 533 24.72 -32.87 8.80
N ASN A 534 24.00 -31.75 8.65
CA ASN A 534 24.60 -30.42 8.69
C ASN A 534 24.97 -30.00 10.13
N LEU A 535 24.12 -30.28 11.13
CA LEU A 535 24.33 -29.95 12.55
C LEU A 535 24.97 -31.09 13.36
N LYS A 536 25.09 -32.29 12.81
CA LYS A 536 25.69 -33.48 13.46
C LYS A 536 24.96 -33.90 14.74
N SER A 537 23.63 -33.88 14.73
CA SER A 537 22.75 -34.35 15.80
C SER A 537 23.06 -33.74 17.19
N PRO A 538 22.82 -32.44 17.40
CA PRO A 538 23.12 -31.76 18.68
C PRO A 538 22.44 -32.42 19.88
N ASP A 539 23.01 -32.29 21.08
CA ASP A 539 22.46 -32.88 22.31
C ASP A 539 21.11 -32.24 22.67
N ILE A 540 20.97 -30.94 22.46
CA ILE A 540 19.75 -30.15 22.68
C ILE A 540 19.53 -29.27 21.45
N VAL A 541 18.32 -29.26 20.91
CA VAL A 541 17.90 -28.31 19.87
C VAL A 541 16.69 -27.54 20.37
N GLY A 542 16.83 -26.23 20.49
CA GLY A 542 15.71 -25.32 20.67
C GLY A 542 15.04 -25.08 19.33
N LEU A 543 13.79 -25.53 19.22
CA LEU A 543 12.97 -25.36 18.02
C LEU A 543 12.17 -24.06 18.15
N VAL A 544 12.28 -23.22 17.12
CA VAL A 544 11.47 -22.00 16.95
C VAL A 544 10.49 -22.24 15.81
N GLU A 545 9.29 -21.67 15.91
CA GLU A 545 8.20 -21.85 14.94
C GLU A 545 7.57 -23.25 14.85
N MET A 546 7.46 -23.93 16.00
CA MET A 546 6.64 -25.15 16.08
C MET A 546 5.15 -24.79 16.13
N GLN A 547 4.36 -25.39 15.26
CA GLN A 547 2.90 -25.30 15.21
C GLN A 547 2.22 -26.53 15.81
N ASP A 548 0.89 -26.43 15.95
CA ASP A 548 0.04 -27.48 16.49
C ASP A 548 0.09 -28.71 15.58
N GLY A 549 -0.30 -29.88 16.09
CA GLY A 549 -0.42 -31.10 15.29
C GLY A 549 -1.29 -30.92 14.04
N ASN A 550 -2.34 -30.10 14.12
CA ASN A 550 -3.22 -29.77 13.00
C ASN A 550 -2.80 -28.51 12.21
N GLY A 551 -1.60 -27.97 12.45
CA GLY A 551 -1.09 -26.74 11.83
C GLY A 551 -1.96 -25.53 12.17
N ASN A 552 -2.15 -24.62 11.21
CA ASN A 552 -2.95 -23.39 11.37
C ASN A 552 -4.48 -23.59 11.44
N THR A 553 -4.97 -24.81 11.69
CA THR A 553 -6.41 -25.06 11.75
C THR A 553 -6.99 -24.50 13.05
N ASN A 554 -7.65 -23.33 12.96
CA ASN A 554 -8.18 -22.61 14.11
C ASN A 554 -9.44 -23.25 14.72
N ASN A 555 -9.28 -24.35 15.47
CA ASN A 555 -10.36 -25.10 16.11
C ASN A 555 -10.21 -25.25 17.65
N GLY A 556 -9.23 -24.57 18.25
CA GLY A 556 -8.95 -24.64 19.69
C GLY A 556 -7.95 -25.72 20.13
N TYR A 557 -7.45 -26.55 19.21
CA TYR A 557 -6.39 -27.50 19.48
C TYR A 557 -5.03 -26.79 19.55
N THR A 558 -4.23 -27.04 20.59
CA THR A 558 -2.96 -26.33 20.84
C THR A 558 -1.76 -27.24 21.11
N ASP A 559 -1.93 -28.56 20.98
CA ASP A 559 -0.86 -29.53 21.27
C ASP A 559 0.06 -29.68 20.04
N ALA A 560 1.37 -29.53 20.24
CA ALA A 560 2.39 -29.67 19.19
C ALA A 560 3.00 -31.08 19.13
N LYS A 561 2.54 -32.03 19.96
CA LYS A 561 3.14 -33.36 20.07
C LYS A 561 3.21 -34.09 18.73
N GLU A 562 2.12 -34.09 17.95
CA GLU A 562 2.09 -34.78 16.65
C GLU A 562 3.12 -34.19 15.68
N SER A 563 3.28 -32.86 15.67
CA SER A 563 4.31 -32.16 14.90
C SER A 563 5.70 -32.64 15.33
N ALA A 564 6.01 -32.59 16.62
CA ALA A 564 7.29 -33.03 17.14
C ALA A 564 7.58 -34.51 16.84
N ASP A 565 6.60 -35.40 17.03
CA ASP A 565 6.73 -36.83 16.76
C ASP A 565 7.06 -37.07 15.27
N ARG A 566 6.44 -36.33 14.34
CA ARG A 566 6.71 -36.43 12.90
C ARG A 566 8.16 -36.07 12.57
N LEU A 567 8.67 -34.97 13.13
CA LEU A 567 10.05 -34.55 12.94
C LEU A 567 11.04 -35.57 13.55
N ILE A 568 10.79 -36.02 14.77
CA ILE A 568 11.66 -36.99 15.48
C ILE A 568 11.71 -38.32 14.73
N ALA A 569 10.57 -38.78 14.20
CA ALA A 569 10.52 -40.01 13.41
C ALA A 569 11.40 -39.90 12.15
N GLU A 570 11.34 -38.77 11.45
CA GLU A 570 12.16 -38.54 10.26
C GLU A 570 13.65 -38.41 10.60
N ILE A 571 14.00 -37.70 11.68
CA ILE A 571 15.39 -37.65 12.19
C ILE A 571 15.93 -39.05 12.47
N ALA A 572 15.15 -39.90 13.15
CA ALA A 572 15.56 -41.27 13.43
C ALA A 572 15.67 -42.12 12.15
N ALA A 573 14.77 -41.93 11.19
CA ALA A 573 14.81 -42.60 9.89
C ALA A 573 16.07 -42.24 9.08
N GLN A 574 16.58 -41.01 9.24
CA GLN A 574 17.83 -40.55 8.62
C GLN A 574 19.09 -40.91 9.42
N GLY A 575 18.98 -41.67 10.51
CA GLY A 575 20.10 -42.16 11.31
C GLY A 575 20.52 -41.26 12.48
N GLY A 576 19.73 -40.22 12.78
CA GLY A 576 19.87 -39.42 14.00
C GLY A 576 19.33 -40.14 15.25
N PRO A 577 19.48 -39.52 16.44
CA PRO A 577 18.96 -40.08 17.68
C PRO A 577 17.43 -39.99 17.74
N THR A 578 16.82 -40.89 18.51
CA THR A 578 15.41 -40.74 18.89
C THR A 578 15.30 -39.69 20.00
N TYR A 579 15.20 -38.43 19.58
CA TYR A 579 15.03 -37.30 20.46
C TYR A 579 13.75 -37.40 21.33
N VAL A 580 13.75 -36.71 22.47
CA VAL A 580 12.56 -36.48 23.29
C VAL A 580 12.14 -35.02 23.18
N TYR A 581 10.85 -34.76 23.00
CA TYR A 581 10.28 -33.40 22.90
C TYR A 581 9.73 -32.89 24.24
N THR A 582 9.91 -31.60 24.51
CA THR A 582 9.25 -30.89 25.61
C THR A 582 8.97 -29.43 25.27
N ASP A 583 7.83 -28.92 25.74
CA ASP A 583 7.32 -27.57 25.49
C ASP A 583 6.41 -27.12 26.64
N VAL A 584 5.76 -25.95 26.48
CA VAL A 584 4.52 -25.60 27.18
C VAL A 584 3.53 -25.08 26.15
N ALA A 585 2.44 -25.82 25.92
CA ALA A 585 1.40 -25.46 24.98
C ALA A 585 0.80 -24.07 25.29
N PRO A 586 0.61 -23.20 24.29
CA PRO A 586 -0.10 -21.94 24.46
C PRO A 586 -1.59 -22.12 24.81
N GLU A 587 -2.19 -21.05 25.33
CA GLU A 587 -3.64 -20.87 25.24
C GLU A 587 -3.99 -20.47 23.79
N ASN A 588 -5.13 -20.96 23.29
CA ASN A 588 -5.49 -20.84 21.88
C ASN A 588 -5.61 -19.38 21.42
N ASN A 589 -4.80 -18.96 20.45
CA ASN A 589 -4.68 -17.62 19.88
C ASN A 589 -4.24 -16.51 20.86
N GLU A 590 -3.69 -16.86 22.02
CA GLU A 590 -3.23 -15.89 23.02
C GLU A 590 -1.73 -15.52 22.84
N ASP A 591 -0.96 -16.38 22.17
CA ASP A 591 0.43 -16.11 21.79
C ASP A 591 0.45 -15.56 20.35
N GLY A 592 1.43 -14.72 20.01
CA GLY A 592 1.56 -14.19 18.65
C GLY A 592 1.91 -15.24 17.61
N GLY A 593 1.72 -14.95 16.32
CA GLY A 593 2.08 -15.86 15.22
C GLY A 593 0.91 -16.08 14.27
N GLU A 594 0.96 -17.16 13.49
CA GLU A 594 -0.13 -17.54 12.60
C GLU A 594 -1.39 -17.92 13.40
N PRO A 595 -2.54 -17.26 13.16
CA PRO A 595 -3.80 -17.61 13.84
C PRO A 595 -4.16 -19.08 13.64
N GLY A 596 -4.58 -19.74 14.73
CA GLY A 596 -4.92 -21.16 14.76
C GLY A 596 -3.73 -22.12 14.81
N GLY A 597 -2.50 -21.67 14.53
CA GLY A 597 -1.30 -22.50 14.60
C GLY A 597 -0.56 -22.44 15.93
N ASN A 598 -0.94 -21.49 16.80
CA ASN A 598 -0.40 -21.31 18.15
C ASN A 598 1.12 -21.41 18.23
N ILE A 599 1.82 -20.73 17.32
CA ILE A 599 3.28 -20.84 17.16
C ILE A 599 4.00 -20.74 18.50
N ARG A 600 4.94 -21.66 18.76
CA ARG A 600 5.69 -21.72 20.01
C ARG A 600 7.17 -22.03 19.81
N VAL A 601 7.89 -21.95 20.92
CA VAL A 601 9.22 -22.53 21.09
C VAL A 601 9.15 -23.84 21.87
N GLY A 602 10.07 -24.76 21.61
CA GLY A 602 10.18 -26.04 22.32
C GLY A 602 11.59 -26.60 22.25
N PHE A 603 11.80 -27.77 22.84
CA PHE A 603 13.08 -28.47 22.80
C PHE A 603 12.93 -29.91 22.34
N ILE A 604 13.81 -30.34 21.46
CA ILE A 604 14.15 -31.76 21.30
C ILE A 604 15.52 -32.02 21.92
N TYR A 605 15.69 -33.13 22.64
CA TYR A 605 16.96 -33.45 23.32
C TYR A 605 17.29 -34.94 23.28
N ASN A 606 18.57 -35.27 23.14
CA ASN A 606 19.04 -36.65 22.98
C ASN A 606 19.09 -37.32 24.37
N PRO A 607 18.18 -38.27 24.66
CA PRO A 607 18.07 -38.87 26.00
C PRO A 607 19.28 -39.72 26.39
N ASP A 608 20.11 -40.16 25.44
CA ASP A 608 21.34 -40.91 25.70
C ASP A 608 22.46 -40.02 26.26
N ARG A 609 22.30 -38.69 26.13
CA ARG A 609 23.33 -37.69 26.40
C ARG A 609 22.92 -36.73 27.52
N VAL A 610 21.67 -36.28 27.49
CA VAL A 610 21.11 -35.31 28.43
C VAL A 610 19.75 -35.76 28.94
N SER A 611 19.39 -35.34 30.14
CA SER A 611 18.03 -35.51 30.67
C SER A 611 17.45 -34.18 31.12
N LEU A 612 16.12 -34.06 31.10
CA LEU A 612 15.45 -32.97 31.77
C LEU A 612 15.58 -33.16 33.29
N ALA A 613 15.95 -32.11 34.03
CA ALA A 613 15.99 -32.17 35.48
C ALA A 613 14.59 -32.44 36.06
N GLU A 614 14.50 -33.20 37.14
CA GLU A 614 13.22 -33.52 37.78
C GLU A 614 12.46 -32.25 38.18
N GLY A 615 11.18 -32.18 37.80
CA GLY A 615 10.34 -31.02 38.08
C GLY A 615 8.92 -31.17 37.53
N THR A 616 8.08 -30.20 37.83
CA THR A 616 6.71 -30.12 37.33
C THR A 616 6.67 -29.30 36.04
N LYS A 617 6.11 -29.83 34.95
CA LYS A 617 5.88 -29.06 33.72
C LYS A 617 4.89 -27.91 34.00
N GLY A 618 5.22 -26.69 33.59
CA GLY A 618 4.36 -25.52 33.75
C GLY A 618 3.17 -25.50 32.79
N ALA A 619 2.11 -24.78 33.17
CA ALA A 619 0.99 -24.43 32.28
C ALA A 619 1.23 -23.09 31.55
N ALA A 620 0.41 -22.79 30.54
CA ALA A 620 0.54 -21.64 29.64
C ALA A 620 0.66 -20.28 30.35
N ASN A 621 0.00 -20.13 31.50
CA ASN A 621 -0.10 -18.89 32.29
C ASN A 621 0.68 -18.95 33.62
N GLN A 622 1.49 -20.00 33.84
CA GLN A 622 2.30 -20.14 35.06
C GLN A 622 3.74 -19.67 34.84
N ALA A 623 4.17 -18.70 35.65
CA ALA A 623 5.53 -18.20 35.63
C ALA A 623 6.51 -19.18 36.28
N VAL A 624 7.62 -19.47 35.59
CA VAL A 624 8.78 -20.15 36.15
C VAL A 624 9.63 -19.19 36.97
N ALA A 625 10.17 -19.68 38.08
CA ALA A 625 11.20 -19.02 38.88
C ALA A 625 12.36 -20.00 39.12
N TYR A 626 13.44 -19.52 39.74
CA TYR A 626 14.58 -20.35 40.13
C TYR A 626 14.76 -20.29 41.64
N LYS A 627 14.79 -21.46 42.31
CA LYS A 627 14.92 -21.61 43.77
C LYS A 627 15.63 -22.91 44.10
N ASP A 628 16.46 -22.91 45.14
CA ASP A 628 17.12 -24.11 45.66
C ASP A 628 17.89 -24.91 44.58
N GLY A 629 18.56 -24.20 43.65
CA GLY A 629 19.34 -24.81 42.58
C GLY A 629 18.52 -25.39 41.41
N LYS A 630 17.20 -25.15 41.37
CA LYS A 630 16.31 -25.69 40.35
C LYS A 630 15.25 -24.70 39.87
N LEU A 631 14.75 -24.92 38.65
CA LEU A 631 13.53 -24.26 38.18
C LEU A 631 12.32 -24.73 38.98
N THR A 632 11.41 -23.82 39.32
CA THR A 632 10.15 -24.17 40.01
C THR A 632 9.17 -24.92 39.10
N LEU A 633 9.31 -24.75 37.78
CA LEU A 633 8.59 -25.45 36.73
C LEU A 633 9.61 -25.87 35.67
N ASN A 634 9.59 -27.13 35.21
CA ASN A 634 10.55 -27.62 34.22
C ASN A 634 9.88 -28.51 33.16
N PRO A 635 9.74 -28.05 31.91
CA PRO A 635 10.00 -26.67 31.47
C PRO A 635 8.93 -25.70 32.02
N GLY A 636 9.20 -24.40 31.94
CA GLY A 636 8.25 -23.35 32.36
C GLY A 636 8.45 -22.02 31.62
N ARG A 637 7.38 -21.23 31.51
CA ARG A 637 7.38 -19.96 30.77
C ARG A 637 7.84 -18.79 31.65
N ILE A 638 8.61 -17.86 31.09
CA ILE A 638 9.07 -16.67 31.82
C ILE A 638 7.96 -15.60 31.77
N ASP A 639 7.45 -15.24 32.95
CA ASP A 639 6.43 -14.19 33.16
C ASP A 639 5.30 -14.13 32.09
N PRO A 640 4.61 -15.27 31.83
CA PRO A 640 3.72 -15.42 30.68
C PRO A 640 2.48 -14.52 30.70
N THR A 641 2.16 -13.88 31.83
CA THR A 641 1.02 -12.95 31.96
C THR A 641 1.43 -11.50 31.77
N ASN A 642 2.71 -11.21 31.50
CA ASN A 642 3.18 -9.84 31.32
C ASN A 642 2.60 -9.22 30.04
N PRO A 643 2.04 -7.99 30.08
CA PRO A 643 1.50 -7.33 28.90
C PRO A 643 2.51 -7.13 27.76
N ALA A 644 3.82 -7.16 28.04
CA ALA A 644 4.85 -7.12 27.00
C ALA A 644 4.75 -8.29 26.01
N PHE A 645 4.15 -9.42 26.41
CA PHE A 645 3.95 -10.59 25.55
C PHE A 645 2.62 -10.58 24.77
N ALA A 646 1.84 -9.50 24.82
CA ALA A 646 0.62 -9.40 24.03
C ALA A 646 0.92 -9.62 22.54
N SER A 647 0.29 -10.62 21.92
CA SER A 647 0.55 -11.02 20.53
C SER A 647 2.03 -11.33 20.24
N SER A 648 2.76 -11.88 21.20
CA SER A 648 4.14 -12.38 21.04
C SER A 648 4.29 -13.76 21.66
N ARG A 649 5.31 -14.51 21.23
CA ARG A 649 5.66 -15.80 21.86
C ARG A 649 6.29 -15.55 23.22
N LYS A 650 6.04 -16.49 24.15
CA LYS A 650 6.56 -16.43 25.52
C LYS A 650 7.82 -17.31 25.64
N PRO A 651 8.93 -16.80 26.20
CA PRO A 651 10.16 -17.57 26.41
C PRO A 651 9.95 -18.81 27.28
N LEU A 652 10.62 -19.90 26.92
CA LEU A 652 10.50 -21.20 27.59
C LEU A 652 11.84 -21.59 28.21
N ALA A 653 11.91 -21.66 29.54
CA ALA A 653 13.08 -22.15 30.26
C ALA A 653 12.97 -23.65 30.55
N ALA A 654 14.04 -24.39 30.28
CA ALA A 654 14.19 -25.79 30.62
C ALA A 654 15.56 -26.02 31.27
N GLN A 655 15.59 -26.77 32.36
CA GLN A 655 16.82 -27.16 33.05
C GLN A 655 17.16 -28.60 32.67
N PHE A 656 18.34 -28.78 32.09
CA PHE A 656 18.88 -30.06 31.66
C PHE A 656 20.04 -30.50 32.56
N MET A 657 20.23 -31.80 32.67
CA MET A 657 21.35 -32.45 33.33
C MET A 657 22.26 -33.08 32.27
N PHE A 658 23.53 -32.68 32.28
CA PHE A 658 24.57 -33.27 31.46
C PHE A 658 25.73 -33.70 32.36
N LYS A 659 25.96 -35.02 32.47
CA LYS A 659 27.06 -35.58 33.28
C LYS A 659 27.10 -35.10 34.74
N GLY A 660 25.92 -34.90 35.33
CA GLY A 660 25.75 -34.42 36.71
C GLY A 660 25.77 -32.90 36.86
N GLU A 661 26.03 -32.15 35.78
CA GLU A 661 25.98 -30.69 35.78
C GLU A 661 24.65 -30.19 35.24
N SER A 662 24.07 -29.18 35.88
CA SER A 662 22.87 -28.52 35.41
C SER A 662 23.19 -27.38 34.43
N VAL A 663 22.33 -27.22 33.42
CA VAL A 663 22.32 -26.06 32.51
C VAL A 663 20.87 -25.65 32.27
N ILE A 664 20.59 -24.36 32.38
CA ILE A 664 19.29 -23.78 32.05
C ILE A 664 19.38 -23.27 30.62
N VAL A 665 18.53 -23.79 29.75
CA VAL A 665 18.40 -23.36 28.35
C VAL A 665 17.05 -22.67 28.20
N VAL A 666 17.04 -21.47 27.65
CA VAL A 666 15.84 -20.67 27.42
C VAL A 666 15.69 -20.46 25.93
N ALA A 667 14.61 -21.00 25.36
CA ALA A 667 14.24 -20.77 23.97
C ALA A 667 13.39 -19.50 23.87
N ASN A 668 13.73 -18.64 22.90
CA ASN A 668 13.11 -17.32 22.70
C ASN A 668 12.60 -17.21 21.27
N HIS A 669 11.50 -16.49 21.11
CA HIS A 669 11.01 -16.04 19.82
C HIS A 669 10.35 -14.68 20.05
N PHE A 670 11.07 -13.58 19.83
CA PHE A 670 10.53 -12.25 20.10
C PHE A 670 9.54 -11.81 19.02
N ASN A 671 8.82 -10.71 19.25
CA ASN A 671 7.93 -10.17 18.24
C ASN A 671 8.72 -9.75 16.99
N SER A 672 8.16 -10.02 15.82
CA SER A 672 8.80 -9.72 14.54
C SER A 672 8.99 -8.21 14.33
N LYS A 673 9.78 -7.87 13.32
CA LYS A 673 9.97 -6.48 12.85
C LYS A 673 8.79 -5.94 12.03
N GLY A 674 7.67 -6.67 11.99
CA GLY A 674 6.46 -6.26 11.28
C GLY A 674 5.92 -4.92 11.81
N GLY A 675 5.61 -4.00 10.89
CA GLY A 675 5.13 -2.66 11.20
C GLY A 675 6.25 -1.61 11.42
N ASP A 676 7.52 -2.01 11.36
CA ASP A 676 8.64 -1.08 11.17
C ASP A 676 8.61 -0.50 9.75
N GLN A 677 9.03 0.75 9.60
CA GLN A 677 9.06 1.41 8.31
C GLN A 677 10.24 0.93 7.43
N PRO A 678 10.11 1.02 6.09
CA PRO A 678 11.12 0.54 5.15
C PRO A 678 12.40 1.40 5.15
N LEU A 679 13.51 0.79 4.71
CA LEU A 679 14.81 1.45 4.60
C LEU A 679 14.81 2.56 3.53
N PHE A 680 14.29 2.29 2.33
CA PHE A 680 14.10 3.29 1.27
C PHE A 680 12.67 3.84 1.31
N GLY A 681 12.29 4.44 2.44
CA GLY A 681 10.98 5.07 2.63
C GLY A 681 11.06 6.59 2.69
N LYS A 682 9.90 7.24 2.55
CA LYS A 682 9.79 8.71 2.67
C LYS A 682 9.95 9.27 4.08
N ASN A 683 10.13 8.42 5.09
CA ASN A 683 10.42 8.85 6.45
C ASN A 683 11.81 8.34 6.81
N GLN A 684 12.76 9.26 6.96
CA GLN A 684 14.12 8.98 7.38
C GLN A 684 14.38 9.62 8.75
N PRO A 685 15.13 8.94 9.65
CA PRO A 685 15.37 7.49 9.62
C PRO A 685 14.05 6.71 9.79
N PRO A 686 14.00 5.41 9.41
CA PRO A 686 12.79 4.61 9.52
C PRO A 686 12.27 4.48 10.96
N ILE A 687 10.95 4.63 11.15
CA ILE A 687 10.33 4.47 12.47
C ILE A 687 10.17 2.97 12.81
N LEU A 688 10.88 2.51 13.84
CA LEU A 688 10.88 1.12 14.32
C LEU A 688 9.85 0.87 15.43
N LYS A 689 8.56 0.82 15.08
CA LYS A 689 7.46 0.69 16.07
C LYS A 689 7.53 -0.60 16.88
N SER A 690 7.99 -1.69 16.27
CA SER A 690 8.04 -3.02 16.88
C SER A 690 9.17 -3.17 17.92
N GLU A 691 10.21 -2.33 17.86
CA GLU A 691 11.36 -2.37 18.77
C GLU A 691 10.96 -2.09 20.23
N VAL A 692 9.96 -1.23 20.44
CA VAL A 692 9.46 -0.87 21.79
C VAL A 692 8.99 -2.11 22.56
N GLN A 693 8.33 -3.05 21.89
CA GLN A 693 7.90 -4.30 22.50
C GLN A 693 9.09 -5.24 22.74
N ARG A 694 10.00 -5.38 21.75
CA ARG A 694 11.21 -6.21 21.88
C ARG A 694 12.07 -5.80 23.08
N LEU A 695 12.26 -4.50 23.31
CA LEU A 695 13.01 -3.99 24.46
C LEU A 695 12.39 -4.37 25.82
N LYS A 696 11.05 -4.38 25.91
CA LYS A 696 10.34 -4.81 27.12
C LYS A 696 10.54 -6.31 27.36
N ILE A 697 10.39 -7.12 26.31
CA ILE A 697 10.61 -8.57 26.37
C ILE A 697 12.06 -8.88 26.75
N ALA A 698 13.03 -8.22 26.12
CA ALA A 698 14.46 -8.34 26.43
C ALA A 698 14.75 -8.08 27.92
N SER A 699 14.12 -7.03 28.48
CA SER A 699 14.26 -6.67 29.89
C SER A 699 13.73 -7.76 30.83
N ILE A 700 12.59 -8.37 30.49
CA ILE A 700 11.96 -9.45 31.28
C ILE A 700 12.85 -10.69 31.26
N VAL A 701 13.34 -11.09 30.09
CA VAL A 701 14.22 -12.26 29.94
C VAL A 701 15.52 -12.07 30.70
N ASN A 702 16.17 -10.91 30.58
CA ASN A 702 17.37 -10.61 31.37
C ASN A 702 17.07 -10.54 32.88
N GLY A 703 15.89 -10.05 33.27
CA GLY A 703 15.42 -10.08 34.65
C GLY A 703 15.39 -11.49 35.24
N PHE A 704 14.83 -12.46 34.50
CA PHE A 704 14.86 -13.87 34.89
C PHE A 704 16.30 -14.40 35.05
N VAL A 705 17.20 -14.06 34.11
CA VAL A 705 18.62 -14.44 34.22
C VAL A 705 19.25 -13.85 35.48
N LYS A 706 18.98 -12.58 35.79
CA LYS A 706 19.49 -11.94 37.02
C LYS A 706 18.99 -12.63 38.28
N ASP A 707 17.73 -13.05 38.32
CA ASP A 707 17.17 -13.80 39.44
C ASP A 707 17.87 -15.16 39.61
N VAL A 708 18.11 -15.88 38.50
CA VAL A 708 18.90 -17.12 38.50
C VAL A 708 20.32 -16.85 39.04
N LYS A 709 21.03 -15.84 38.51
CA LYS A 709 22.41 -15.52 38.92
C LYS A 709 22.51 -14.99 40.35
N LYS A 710 21.43 -14.42 40.89
CA LYS A 710 21.36 -13.94 42.28
C LYS A 710 21.29 -15.10 43.27
N GLU A 711 20.49 -16.12 42.97
CA GLU A 711 20.39 -17.34 43.77
C GLU A 711 21.61 -18.24 43.59
N ASP A 712 22.14 -18.34 42.36
CA ASP A 712 23.31 -19.14 42.02
C ASP A 712 24.22 -18.41 41.01
N LYS A 713 25.33 -17.87 41.54
CA LYS A 713 26.33 -17.14 40.74
C LYS A 713 27.06 -18.03 39.75
N ASP A 714 27.06 -19.34 39.94
CA ASP A 714 27.71 -20.31 39.06
C ASP A 714 26.72 -21.01 38.12
N ALA A 715 25.42 -20.69 38.22
CA ALA A 715 24.39 -21.19 37.33
C ALA A 715 24.79 -20.97 35.86
N LYS A 716 24.60 -22.02 35.07
CA LYS A 716 24.94 -22.11 33.66
C LYS A 716 23.67 -21.81 32.87
N VAL A 717 23.63 -20.67 32.20
CA VAL A 717 22.43 -20.21 31.48
C VAL A 717 22.77 -20.00 30.01
N VAL A 718 21.92 -20.52 29.13
CA VAL A 718 21.97 -20.33 27.69
C VAL A 718 20.63 -19.74 27.25
N LEU A 719 20.65 -18.56 26.65
CA LEU A 719 19.51 -18.04 25.89
C LEU A 719 19.76 -18.33 24.43
N LEU A 720 18.77 -18.89 23.74
CA LEU A 720 18.84 -19.16 22.31
C LEU A 720 17.51 -18.83 21.64
N GLY A 721 17.50 -18.75 20.32
CA GLY A 721 16.29 -18.57 19.52
C GLY A 721 16.37 -17.38 18.59
N ASP A 722 15.21 -17.05 18.02
CA ASP A 722 15.01 -15.89 17.17
C ASP A 722 14.65 -14.67 18.04
N PHE A 723 15.58 -13.72 18.15
CA PHE A 723 15.38 -12.47 18.90
C PHE A 723 14.78 -11.36 18.03
N ASN A 724 14.58 -11.60 16.73
CA ASN A 724 14.06 -10.65 15.74
C ASN A 724 14.77 -9.30 15.74
N ASP A 725 16.07 -9.31 16.08
CA ASP A 725 16.87 -8.10 16.20
C ASP A 725 18.37 -8.43 16.09
N PHE A 726 19.18 -7.42 15.75
CA PHE A 726 20.58 -7.61 15.37
C PHE A 726 21.53 -7.53 16.57
N GLU A 727 22.73 -8.11 16.47
CA GLU A 727 23.69 -8.23 17.58
C GLU A 727 24.12 -6.89 18.16
N PHE A 728 24.08 -5.82 17.35
CA PHE A 728 24.48 -4.47 17.73
C PHE A 728 23.32 -3.61 18.26
N THR A 729 22.08 -4.09 18.23
CA THR A 729 20.93 -3.26 18.61
C THR A 729 20.71 -3.20 20.11
N LYS A 730 19.95 -2.19 20.55
CA LYS A 730 19.64 -1.96 21.96
C LYS A 730 18.87 -3.14 22.57
N THR A 731 18.06 -3.85 21.80
CA THR A 731 17.38 -5.07 22.22
C THR A 731 18.38 -6.12 22.70
N LEU A 732 19.40 -6.41 21.90
CA LEU A 732 20.40 -7.43 22.25
C LEU A 732 21.30 -6.97 23.39
N GLN A 733 21.65 -5.68 23.47
CA GLN A 733 22.35 -5.15 24.65
C GLN A 733 21.52 -5.29 25.92
N THR A 734 20.20 -5.11 25.83
CA THR A 734 19.27 -5.22 26.98
C THR A 734 19.14 -6.67 27.45
N VAL A 735 19.00 -7.65 26.55
CA VAL A 735 18.86 -9.06 26.95
C VAL A 735 20.19 -9.63 27.47
N LYS A 736 21.32 -9.20 26.89
CA LYS A 736 22.67 -9.57 27.31
C LYS A 736 22.96 -9.11 28.76
N GLY A 737 22.63 -7.86 29.07
CA GLY A 737 22.91 -7.27 30.38
C GLY A 737 24.39 -7.37 30.76
N ASN A 738 24.68 -7.57 32.04
CA ASN A 738 26.05 -7.80 32.53
C ASN A 738 26.34 -9.28 32.79
N GLU A 739 25.34 -10.15 32.61
CA GLU A 739 25.35 -11.54 33.05
C GLU A 739 25.77 -12.51 31.93
N LEU A 740 25.55 -12.10 30.67
CA LEU A 740 25.70 -12.94 29.49
C LEU A 740 26.71 -12.37 28.49
N THR A 741 27.23 -13.25 27.65
CA THR A 741 28.00 -12.94 26.44
C THR A 741 27.20 -13.44 25.24
N ASN A 742 26.98 -12.59 24.23
CA ASN A 742 26.39 -13.01 22.96
C ASN A 742 27.45 -13.69 22.11
N MET A 743 27.32 -15.00 21.87
CA MET A 743 28.34 -15.74 21.14
C MET A 743 28.42 -15.34 19.66
N ILE A 744 27.38 -14.74 19.08
CA ILE A 744 27.44 -14.19 17.71
C ILE A 744 28.56 -13.15 17.58
N GLU A 745 28.85 -12.38 18.65
CA GLU A 745 29.92 -11.39 18.66
C GLU A 745 31.33 -12.02 18.51
N GLU A 746 31.47 -13.34 18.73
CA GLU A 746 32.71 -14.11 18.58
C GLU A 746 32.86 -14.76 17.19
N VAL A 747 31.79 -14.76 16.38
CA VAL A 747 31.80 -15.25 14.99
C VAL A 747 32.52 -14.22 14.10
N PRO A 748 33.35 -14.59 13.11
CA PRO A 748 33.95 -13.62 12.18
C PRO A 748 32.88 -12.82 11.43
N PHE A 749 33.09 -11.53 11.19
CA PHE A 749 32.10 -10.65 10.57
C PHE A 749 31.49 -11.22 9.28
N ARG A 750 32.31 -11.84 8.41
CA ARG A 750 31.86 -12.42 7.13
C ARG A 750 30.94 -13.63 7.28
N GLU A 751 30.83 -14.22 8.46
CA GLU A 751 29.95 -15.37 8.76
C GLU A 751 28.72 -14.95 9.60
N ARG A 752 28.55 -13.65 9.89
CA ARG A 752 27.46 -13.17 10.76
C ARG A 752 26.18 -12.91 9.98
N PHE A 753 25.48 -13.98 9.61
CA PHE A 753 24.13 -13.89 9.07
C PHE A 753 23.36 -15.17 9.34
N THR A 754 22.09 -15.04 9.70
CA THR A 754 21.14 -16.14 9.88
C THR A 754 19.87 -15.96 9.06
N TYR A 755 19.66 -14.80 8.46
CA TYR A 755 18.44 -14.43 7.74
C TYR A 755 18.78 -13.52 6.56
N SER A 756 17.96 -13.54 5.50
CA SER A 756 18.10 -12.65 4.35
C SER A 756 16.79 -11.92 4.07
N TYR A 757 16.83 -10.59 4.00
CA TYR A 757 15.68 -9.73 3.74
C TYR A 757 16.03 -8.59 2.81
N GLN A 758 15.39 -8.54 1.64
CA GLN A 758 15.59 -7.48 0.63
C GLN A 758 17.07 -7.26 0.25
N GLY A 759 17.85 -8.33 0.13
CA GLY A 759 19.30 -8.25 -0.17
C GLY A 759 20.20 -8.08 1.03
N ASN A 760 19.65 -7.81 2.21
CA ASN A 760 20.42 -7.68 3.44
C ASN A 760 20.54 -9.03 4.14
N ALA A 761 21.77 -9.49 4.33
CA ALA A 761 22.09 -10.58 5.24
C ALA A 761 22.14 -10.04 6.68
N GLN A 762 21.38 -10.67 7.57
CA GLN A 762 21.06 -10.20 8.91
C GLN A 762 21.25 -11.33 9.92
N VAL A 763 21.59 -11.01 11.18
CA VAL A 763 21.49 -11.98 12.29
C VAL A 763 20.20 -11.71 13.06
N LEU A 764 19.29 -12.68 13.07
CA LEU A 764 18.11 -12.68 13.93
C LEU A 764 18.18 -13.77 15.02
N ASP A 765 18.92 -14.84 14.76
CA ASP A 765 19.09 -15.97 15.67
C ASP A 765 20.37 -15.80 16.47
N HIS A 766 20.24 -15.83 17.79
CA HIS A 766 21.38 -15.62 18.69
C HIS A 766 21.50 -16.77 19.69
N ILE A 767 22.72 -17.00 20.16
CA ILE A 767 22.98 -17.80 21.36
C ILE A 767 23.80 -16.96 22.33
N LEU A 768 23.20 -16.63 23.47
CA LEU A 768 23.86 -15.94 24.58
C LEU A 768 24.13 -16.94 25.70
N VAL A 769 25.33 -16.91 26.27
CA VAL A 769 25.71 -17.80 27.38
C VAL A 769 26.13 -16.99 28.59
N SER A 770 25.92 -17.52 29.79
CA SER A 770 26.41 -16.87 31.01
C SER A 770 27.93 -16.68 30.98
N ASN A 771 28.42 -15.56 31.53
CA ASN A 771 29.84 -15.17 31.39
C ASN A 771 30.84 -16.22 31.90
N ASN A 772 30.44 -17.07 32.86
CA ASN A 772 31.25 -18.18 33.36
C ASN A 772 31.41 -19.35 32.36
N MET A 773 30.63 -19.36 31.27
CA MET A 773 30.69 -20.33 30.18
C MET A 773 31.40 -19.78 28.94
N ALA A 774 31.32 -18.47 28.66
CA ALA A 774 31.74 -17.85 27.39
C ALA A 774 33.08 -18.34 26.83
N LYS A 775 34.16 -18.29 27.63
CA LYS A 775 35.52 -18.70 27.20
C LYS A 775 35.66 -20.20 26.86
N LYS A 776 34.68 -21.02 27.23
CA LYS A 776 34.64 -22.48 27.01
C LYS A 776 33.60 -22.86 25.97
N THR A 777 32.93 -21.87 25.38
CA THR A 777 31.92 -22.05 24.37
C THR A 777 32.52 -21.71 23.02
N LYS A 778 32.36 -22.62 22.06
CA LYS A 778 32.54 -22.35 20.65
C LYS A 778 31.16 -22.18 20.02
N VAL A 779 31.09 -21.39 18.97
CA VAL A 779 29.87 -21.10 18.22
C VAL A 779 30.14 -21.31 16.73
N ASP A 780 29.10 -21.73 16.02
CA ASP A 780 29.07 -21.89 14.58
C ASP A 780 27.68 -21.46 14.10
N ILE A 781 27.61 -20.65 13.06
CA ILE A 781 26.38 -20.41 12.31
C ILE A 781 26.49 -21.29 11.09
N VAL A 782 25.53 -22.19 10.88
CA VAL A 782 25.67 -23.22 9.85
C VAL A 782 24.87 -22.77 8.64
N HIS A 783 25.56 -22.23 7.63
CA HIS A 783 24.91 -21.55 6.49
C HIS A 783 24.32 -22.57 5.51
N ILE A 784 23.03 -22.88 5.66
CA ILE A 784 22.33 -23.93 4.89
C ILE A 784 20.99 -23.49 4.31
N ASN A 785 20.53 -22.28 4.66
CA ASN A 785 19.18 -21.80 4.46
C ASN A 785 19.13 -20.35 3.93
N SER A 786 19.60 -19.36 4.70
CA SER A 786 19.23 -17.95 4.49
C SER A 786 19.67 -17.37 3.14
N GLN A 787 20.75 -17.92 2.56
CA GLN A 787 21.32 -17.52 1.27
C GLN A 787 20.94 -18.45 0.12
N PHE A 788 20.01 -19.38 0.34
CA PHE A 788 19.59 -20.39 -0.63
C PHE A 788 18.10 -20.27 -0.97
N MET A 789 17.69 -20.88 -2.09
CA MET A 789 16.29 -21.14 -2.42
C MET A 789 15.91 -22.59 -2.08
N GLU A 790 14.63 -22.92 -2.11
CA GLU A 790 14.16 -24.30 -1.88
C GLU A 790 14.77 -25.29 -2.88
N GLU A 791 14.96 -24.88 -4.13
CA GLU A 791 15.60 -25.64 -5.21
C GLU A 791 17.04 -26.03 -4.87
N HIS A 792 17.71 -25.24 -4.02
CA HIS A 792 19.06 -25.50 -3.54
C HIS A 792 19.08 -26.33 -2.24
N GLY A 793 17.92 -26.76 -1.74
CA GLY A 793 17.80 -27.57 -0.52
C GLY A 793 17.51 -26.77 0.75
N ARG A 794 17.10 -25.51 0.65
CA ARG A 794 16.65 -24.70 1.79
C ARG A 794 15.47 -25.36 2.52
N ALA A 795 15.56 -25.43 3.84
CA ALA A 795 14.57 -26.02 4.73
C ALA A 795 13.77 -24.99 5.52
N SER A 796 14.37 -23.82 5.77
CA SER A 796 13.80 -22.68 6.49
C SER A 796 14.37 -21.38 5.91
N ASP A 797 13.77 -20.24 6.18
CA ASP A 797 14.35 -18.93 5.97
C ASP A 797 15.48 -18.53 6.93
N HIS A 798 15.72 -19.33 7.98
CA HIS A 798 16.76 -19.09 8.98
C HIS A 798 17.88 -20.14 8.95
N ASP A 799 19.12 -19.70 9.10
CA ASP A 799 20.25 -20.60 9.40
C ASP A 799 20.25 -20.98 10.89
N PRO A 800 20.49 -22.26 11.23
CA PRO A 800 20.65 -22.68 12.61
C PRO A 800 21.98 -22.19 13.20
N VAL A 801 21.94 -21.88 14.50
CA VAL A 801 23.13 -21.52 15.29
C VAL A 801 23.43 -22.65 16.26
N LEU A 802 24.69 -23.10 16.31
CA LEU A 802 25.15 -24.20 17.15
C LEU A 802 26.26 -23.72 18.10
N ILE A 803 26.18 -24.10 19.37
CA ILE A 803 27.29 -23.99 20.29
C ILE A 803 27.80 -25.35 20.75
N GLN A 804 29.10 -25.40 21.05
CA GLN A 804 29.75 -26.50 21.76
C GLN A 804 30.41 -25.95 23.02
N VAL A 805 29.98 -26.43 24.18
CA VAL A 805 30.44 -25.92 25.48
C VAL A 805 30.96 -27.03 26.39
N LYS A 806 32.09 -26.75 27.05
CA LYS A 806 32.61 -27.61 28.11
C LYS A 806 32.03 -27.17 29.46
N LEU A 807 31.23 -28.03 30.08
CA LEU A 807 30.74 -27.81 31.44
C LEU A 807 31.79 -28.31 32.44
N ASP A 808 32.28 -27.41 33.30
CA ASP A 808 33.14 -27.82 34.42
C ASP A 808 32.28 -28.31 35.58
N LYS A 809 32.82 -29.28 36.33
CA LYS A 809 32.21 -29.68 37.58
C LYS A 809 32.22 -28.52 38.57
N VAL A 810 31.08 -28.21 39.18
CA VAL A 810 31.07 -27.30 40.33
C VAL A 810 31.95 -27.95 41.42
N LYS A 811 32.94 -27.20 41.90
CA LYS A 811 33.91 -27.67 42.90
C LYS A 811 33.32 -27.79 44.29
#